data_AF-A0A1G9EJP7-F1
#
_entry.id   AF-A0A1G9EJP7-F1
#
_cell.length_a   1.000
_cell.length_b   1.000
_cell.length_c   1.000
_cell.angle_alpha   90.00
_cell.angle_beta   90.00
_cell.angle_gamma   90.00
#
_symmetry.space_group_name_H-M   'P 1'
#
loop_
_entity.id
_entity.type
_entity.pdbx_description
1 polymer ?
#
loop_
_entity_poly.entity_id
_entity_poly.type
_entity_poly.pdbx_seq_one_letter_code
_entity_poly.pdbx_strand_id
1 'polypeptide(L)'
;MKRRAWLTLAAVVASGAGIATYAVAGQTDDKPGGEALRARDASVRTMALEAQGAGRKGVDRQDTRQFSSLMLTWDSAKAKLDGKAEVRVRSVETGDWSAWQVLEVENSADGSEAKGVRGGTEPLWTGGSDAVEVRVTAADGSTTAGLPKGIDLKLIDPGVTPREAAAAKTQLEPAAFALPAEETTPPAGTPSASGEPSASADPSASTEPSAPATQSPAPSASASVSPSQSPTASPSPTVPAPLPSKVARPPIIPQSQWADPEVEHNGTPEYNAEIKAVVVHHTGVDVDNSTSCKDSAAQIRAHQEAHIAKGYFDIGYNFLVDKCGQIFEGRSGGVDLPVKGAHDYGFNTDTLGIAFLGNTETAPPTRAALDSIARIAAWRLGQYNVSPNSNVTLTSAGDLTQGNKIAKGTSITLPRVFGHRDTNSTLCPGKGLYAKLGQIRAFAARPGISHALPTTDIRPAAGTLRDGLAELVVGAPRASSGGSVIVAPGRTTGVTASGRLTLTQNSSGVPGATESGDQWGQSTAVGDVNGDGWGDLVVGAPGEDGSAGYADSGALTVLYGPGLTSGAWHGTISGRTVTGARLGSAVAAGDFDADGRADLFALGEGKSSTDGMWWASHTGKGQVSGTVATVPVKYTDATSGDFNGDGYADVAATYVRTDTGKAEVRWFKGGASGLTAVGKLNIAGGRSVVAADFNNNGYDDIVIGQPYTAESGAYAGGQVTMVYGTSTGFSGIRTLHQNTSGVPGSAESGDALGWSVSAGDYNGDGWIDLLAGAPREDMTRDGNRADAGTTLFFKGTSTGINGAGTVSLSQDTSGMPGATETNDRFGSAVSAADFTGDGKADVVVGGDGEDAGAGQFTFAPGRSTLTSVTGGLYTGSSQLGASATAHIGDNMAP
;
A
#
# COMPACT_ATOMS: atom_id res chain seq x y z
N MET A 1 -41.09 45.97 -24.39
CA MET A 1 -41.47 47.38 -24.13
C MET A 1 -40.69 47.88 -22.92
N LYS A 2 -39.93 48.97 -23.12
CA LYS A 2 -39.82 50.15 -22.24
C LYS A 2 -39.73 49.88 -20.72
N ARG A 3 -38.58 50.22 -20.11
CA ARG A 3 -38.39 51.43 -19.24
C ARG A 3 -39.04 51.26 -17.85
N ARG A 4 -38.48 51.67 -16.71
CA ARG A 4 -37.47 52.67 -16.31
C ARG A 4 -37.35 52.53 -14.78
N ALA A 5 -36.15 52.63 -14.20
CA ALA A 5 -35.61 53.82 -13.51
C ALA A 5 -36.45 54.27 -12.29
N TRP A 6 -35.86 54.61 -11.14
CA TRP A 6 -35.32 55.92 -10.77
C TRP A 6 -34.81 55.82 -9.31
N LEU A 7 -33.88 56.59 -8.74
CA LEU A 7 -32.85 57.55 -9.18
C LEU A 7 -32.00 57.89 -7.92
N THR A 8 -30.67 58.06 -8.09
CA THR A 8 -29.76 59.10 -7.54
C THR A 8 -29.86 59.62 -6.10
N LEU A 9 -28.70 59.81 -5.44
CA LEU A 9 -27.99 61.11 -5.44
C LEU A 9 -26.54 61.02 -4.93
N ALA A 10 -25.68 61.81 -5.55
CA ALA A 10 -24.25 61.94 -5.33
C ALA A 10 -23.92 63.12 -4.40
N ALA A 11 -22.73 63.09 -3.80
CA ALA A 11 -21.97 64.30 -3.50
C ALA A 11 -20.47 64.00 -3.64
N VAL A 12 -19.81 64.77 -4.50
CA VAL A 12 -18.38 64.75 -4.85
C VAL A 12 -17.80 66.12 -4.50
N VAL A 13 -16.63 66.15 -3.84
CA VAL A 13 -15.55 67.16 -3.96
C VAL A 13 -14.27 66.42 -3.51
N ALA A 14 -13.23 66.07 -4.29
CA ALA A 14 -12.44 66.67 -5.39
C ALA A 14 -11.28 67.58 -4.94
N SER A 15 -10.05 67.03 -4.93
CA SER A 15 -8.76 67.65 -5.36
C SER A 15 -7.57 66.82 -4.81
N GLY A 16 -6.55 66.36 -5.53
CA GLY A 16 -6.12 66.50 -6.92
C GLY A 16 -4.61 66.17 -7.05
N ALA A 17 -4.20 65.71 -8.25
CA ALA A 17 -2.84 65.40 -8.76
C ALA A 17 -2.23 64.04 -8.32
N GLY A 18 -1.90 63.06 -9.18
CA GLY A 18 -1.80 62.98 -10.64
C GLY A 18 -0.38 62.56 -11.06
N ILE A 19 -0.18 61.32 -11.54
CA ILE A 19 0.67 60.90 -12.68
C ILE A 19 0.49 59.38 -12.87
N ALA A 20 0.35 58.98 -14.13
CA ALA A 20 -0.06 57.67 -14.59
C ALA A 20 0.93 56.54 -14.29
N THR A 21 0.42 55.44 -13.73
CA THR A 21 1.03 54.11 -13.78
C THR A 21 0.27 53.25 -14.78
N TYR A 22 1.01 52.69 -15.74
CA TYR A 22 0.54 51.57 -16.56
C TYR A 22 0.15 50.43 -15.62
N ALA A 23 -1.14 50.07 -15.60
CA ALA A 23 -1.61 48.86 -14.94
C ALA A 23 -1.18 47.66 -15.79
N VAL A 24 -0.12 46.97 -15.38
CA VAL A 24 0.07 45.56 -15.71
C VAL A 24 -0.92 44.80 -14.82
N ALA A 25 -1.90 44.17 -15.45
CA ALA A 25 -2.89 43.34 -14.79
C ALA A 25 -2.18 42.25 -13.97
N GLY A 26 -2.20 42.38 -12.64
CA GLY A 26 -1.90 41.27 -11.74
C GLY A 26 -3.10 40.32 -11.76
N GLN A 27 -2.86 39.07 -12.14
CA GLN A 27 -3.80 37.99 -11.88
C GLN A 27 -3.91 37.82 -10.36
N THR A 28 -4.90 38.47 -9.78
CA THR A 28 -5.48 38.12 -8.50
C THR A 28 -6.84 37.51 -8.81
N ASP A 29 -6.92 36.19 -8.82
CA ASP A 29 -8.13 35.43 -8.53
C ASP A 29 -7.66 34.00 -8.25
N ASP A 30 -7.92 33.51 -7.04
CA ASP A 30 -8.46 32.15 -6.84
C ASP A 30 -8.80 31.96 -5.35
N LYS A 31 -10.11 32.00 -5.09
CA LYS A 31 -10.74 31.38 -3.92
C LYS A 31 -11.13 29.94 -4.29
N PRO A 32 -11.22 29.00 -3.34
CA PRO A 32 -11.29 27.58 -3.64
C PRO A 32 -12.68 27.20 -4.13
N GLY A 33 -12.75 26.80 -5.39
CA GLY A 33 -13.95 26.30 -6.04
C GLY A 33 -13.66 25.79 -7.44
N GLY A 34 -13.22 24.53 -7.54
CA GLY A 34 -13.41 23.71 -8.73
C GLY A 34 -12.65 24.07 -10.02
N GLU A 35 -11.50 24.77 -9.97
CA GLU A 35 -10.59 24.73 -11.12
C GLU A 35 -9.77 23.43 -11.07
N ALA A 36 -9.80 22.67 -12.17
CA ALA A 36 -8.98 21.48 -12.34
C ALA A 36 -7.49 21.83 -12.15
N LEU A 37 -6.77 21.07 -11.31
CA LEU A 37 -5.33 21.21 -11.10
C LEU A 37 -4.62 21.26 -12.47
N ARG A 38 -4.00 22.39 -12.80
CA ARG A 38 -3.24 22.55 -14.04
C ARG A 38 -1.81 22.08 -13.82
N ALA A 39 -1.23 21.47 -14.85
CA ALA A 39 0.18 21.10 -14.84
C ALA A 39 1.04 22.37 -14.65
N ARG A 40 2.05 22.26 -13.81
CA ARG A 40 2.98 23.35 -13.49
C ARG A 40 4.29 22.77 -12.98
N ASP A 41 5.38 23.40 -13.36
CA ASP A 41 6.71 22.89 -13.05
C ASP A 41 7.04 23.03 -11.57
N ALA A 42 7.92 22.19 -11.07
CA ALA A 42 8.52 22.37 -9.75
C ALA A 42 9.30 23.70 -9.69
N SER A 43 9.32 24.35 -8.52
CA SER A 43 10.07 25.60 -8.36
C SER A 43 10.62 25.82 -6.97
N VAL A 44 11.82 26.41 -6.91
CA VAL A 44 12.47 26.82 -5.66
C VAL A 44 12.60 28.34 -5.63
N ARG A 45 12.07 28.95 -4.57
CA ARG A 45 12.19 30.39 -4.32
C ARG A 45 13.11 30.65 -3.15
N THR A 46 14.04 31.59 -3.32
CA THR A 46 15.05 31.93 -2.32
C THR A 46 14.71 33.24 -1.63
N MET A 47 14.78 33.25 -0.29
CA MET A 47 14.68 34.44 0.54
C MET A 47 15.89 34.52 1.47
N ALA A 48 16.59 35.65 1.47
CA ALA A 48 17.70 35.87 2.38
C ALA A 48 17.20 36.06 3.82
N LEU A 49 17.85 35.44 4.81
CA LEU A 49 17.56 35.72 6.21
C LEU A 49 18.29 36.98 6.67
N GLU A 50 17.54 38.05 6.90
CA GLU A 50 18.06 39.30 7.44
C GLU A 50 18.14 39.28 8.97
N ALA A 51 18.91 40.22 9.53
CA ALA A 51 19.00 40.40 10.98
C ALA A 51 17.76 41.17 11.48
N GLN A 52 17.04 40.62 12.46
CA GLN A 52 15.78 41.20 12.97
C GLN A 52 15.91 41.91 14.33
N GLY A 53 17.15 42.18 14.77
CA GLY A 53 17.42 42.72 16.11
C GLY A 53 17.33 41.67 17.22
N ALA A 54 17.72 42.05 18.44
CA ALA A 54 17.65 41.21 19.65
C ALA A 54 18.27 39.80 19.56
N GLY A 55 19.34 39.59 18.77
CA GLY A 55 20.02 38.30 18.72
C GLY A 55 19.54 37.32 17.64
N ARG A 56 18.58 37.68 16.76
CA ARG A 56 17.95 36.75 15.81
C ARG A 56 18.22 37.08 14.33
N LYS A 57 18.39 36.02 13.53
CA LYS A 57 18.20 36.05 12.07
C LYS A 57 16.91 35.31 11.73
N GLY A 58 16.13 35.81 10.79
CA GLY A 58 14.83 35.23 10.53
C GLY A 58 14.02 35.99 9.50
N VAL A 59 12.79 35.51 9.34
CA VAL A 59 11.74 36.11 8.54
C VAL A 59 10.54 36.23 9.48
N ASP A 60 10.09 37.45 9.77
CA ASP A 60 8.82 37.67 10.47
C ASP A 60 7.67 37.11 9.64
N ARG A 61 6.46 37.03 10.21
CA ARG A 61 5.27 36.58 9.48
C ARG A 61 5.13 37.30 8.15
N GLN A 62 5.35 36.57 7.07
CA GLN A 62 5.38 37.11 5.73
C GLN A 62 4.51 36.25 4.82
N ASP A 63 3.60 36.89 4.10
CA ASP A 63 2.83 36.25 3.04
C ASP A 63 3.76 35.90 1.87
N THR A 64 3.53 34.74 1.26
CA THR A 64 4.31 34.20 0.17
C THR A 64 3.38 33.70 -0.94
N ARG A 65 3.95 33.38 -2.11
CA ARG A 65 3.26 32.46 -3.02
C ARG A 65 3.18 31.08 -2.37
N GLN A 66 2.18 30.30 -2.77
CA GLN A 66 1.96 28.95 -2.25
C GLN A 66 3.21 28.08 -2.44
N PHE A 67 3.61 27.36 -1.40
CA PHE A 67 4.66 26.36 -1.39
C PHE A 67 4.18 25.13 -0.60
N SER A 68 4.87 24.00 -0.72
CA SER A 68 4.52 22.77 0.03
C SER A 68 5.66 22.21 0.87
N SER A 69 6.86 22.76 0.72
CA SER A 69 8.02 22.40 1.53
C SER A 69 8.96 23.59 1.69
N LEU A 70 9.82 23.55 2.69
CA LEU A 70 10.86 24.57 2.88
C LEU A 70 12.14 23.98 3.48
N MET A 71 13.25 24.68 3.32
CA MET A 71 14.53 24.34 3.97
C MET A 71 15.41 25.59 4.18
N LEU A 72 16.44 25.48 5.02
CA LEU A 72 17.51 26.48 5.08
C LEU A 72 18.77 25.97 4.39
N THR A 73 19.47 26.86 3.67
CA THR A 73 20.78 26.58 3.06
C THR A 73 21.80 27.66 3.43
N TRP A 74 23.10 27.35 3.35
CA TRP A 74 24.20 28.29 3.58
C TRP A 74 25.44 27.97 2.73
N ASP A 75 26.38 28.90 2.65
CA ASP A 75 27.41 28.90 1.60
C ASP A 75 28.36 27.69 1.57
N SER A 76 28.54 26.99 2.68
CA SER A 76 29.49 25.86 2.75
C SER A 76 28.99 24.75 3.65
N ALA A 77 28.93 23.53 3.13
CA ALA A 77 28.58 22.33 3.89
C ALA A 77 29.54 22.03 5.06
N LYS A 78 30.76 22.59 5.03
CA LYS A 78 31.73 22.47 6.14
C LYS A 78 31.43 23.41 7.31
N ALA A 79 30.62 24.45 7.11
CA ALA A 79 30.23 25.35 8.18
C ALA A 79 29.13 24.69 9.03
N LYS A 80 29.33 24.67 10.35
CA LYS A 80 28.36 24.13 11.29
C LYS A 80 27.32 25.19 11.66
N LEU A 81 26.06 24.78 11.76
CA LEU A 81 25.02 25.59 12.37
C LEU A 81 25.02 25.33 13.89
N ASP A 82 25.69 26.19 14.66
CA ASP A 82 25.74 26.11 16.13
C ASP A 82 24.53 26.84 16.76
N GLY A 83 23.34 26.25 16.61
CA GLY A 83 22.09 26.85 17.07
C GLY A 83 20.85 26.02 16.76
N LYS A 84 19.68 26.62 16.90
CA LYS A 84 18.39 26.05 16.50
C LYS A 84 17.81 26.87 15.35
N ALA A 85 17.45 26.19 14.27
CA ALA A 85 16.61 26.73 13.21
C ALA A 85 15.18 26.26 13.43
N GLU A 86 14.24 27.20 13.49
CA GLU A 86 12.83 26.91 13.70
C GLU A 86 11.97 27.67 12.70
N VAL A 87 10.86 27.05 12.32
CA VAL A 87 9.90 27.57 11.33
C VAL A 87 8.47 27.37 11.79
N ARG A 88 7.56 28.20 11.29
CA ARG A 88 6.13 27.93 11.28
C ARG A 88 5.50 28.51 10.02
N VAL A 89 4.38 27.96 9.60
CA VAL A 89 3.73 28.30 8.33
C VAL A 89 2.24 28.54 8.52
N ARG A 90 1.62 29.25 7.59
CA ARG A 90 0.15 29.34 7.49
C ARG A 90 -0.36 28.36 6.44
N SER A 91 -1.29 27.49 6.84
CA SER A 91 -1.95 26.56 5.93
C SER A 91 -2.91 27.31 5.01
N VAL A 92 -2.88 26.99 3.71
CA VAL A 92 -3.85 27.48 2.72
C VAL A 92 -5.24 26.90 2.99
N GLU A 93 -5.30 25.67 3.51
CA GLU A 93 -6.56 24.96 3.75
C GLU A 93 -7.32 25.52 4.95
N THR A 94 -6.63 25.76 6.07
CA THR A 94 -7.26 26.19 7.33
C THR A 94 -7.13 27.69 7.59
N GLY A 95 -6.13 28.34 7.00
CA GLY A 95 -5.75 29.73 7.33
C GLY A 95 -5.01 29.88 8.67
N ASP A 96 -4.76 28.78 9.39
CA ASP A 96 -4.12 28.78 10.70
C ASP A 96 -2.60 28.66 10.61
N TRP A 97 -1.91 29.22 11.61
CA TRP A 97 -0.47 29.06 11.78
C TRP A 97 -0.13 27.77 12.52
N SER A 98 0.87 27.04 12.02
CA SER A 98 1.43 25.88 12.72
C SER A 98 2.13 26.27 14.03
N ALA A 99 2.35 25.27 14.88
CA ALA A 99 3.37 25.38 15.94
C ALA A 99 4.78 25.54 15.34
N TRP A 100 5.73 26.00 16.15
CA TRP A 100 7.14 26.05 15.76
C TRP A 100 7.70 24.63 15.60
N GLN A 101 8.39 24.40 14.49
CA GLN A 101 9.04 23.15 14.13
C GLN A 101 10.54 23.38 13.97
N VAL A 102 11.35 22.43 14.44
CA VAL A 102 12.83 22.50 14.33
C VAL A 102 13.24 21.92 12.98
N LEU A 103 14.20 22.57 12.31
CA LEU A 103 14.83 22.05 11.10
C LEU A 103 16.14 21.34 11.45
N GLU A 104 16.21 20.05 11.13
CA GLU A 104 17.40 19.22 11.33
C GLU A 104 18.47 19.51 10.28
N VAL A 105 19.74 19.55 10.70
CA VAL A 105 20.87 19.80 9.79
C VAL A 105 21.37 18.50 9.20
N GLU A 106 21.47 18.43 7.87
CA GLU A 106 21.98 17.25 7.18
C GLU A 106 22.85 17.66 5.98
N ASN A 107 24.06 17.10 5.90
CA ASN A 107 24.94 17.22 4.74
C ASN A 107 25.65 15.89 4.53
N SER A 108 25.39 15.27 3.38
CA SER A 108 25.65 13.84 3.18
C SER A 108 26.46 13.53 1.90
N ALA A 109 26.65 14.51 1.01
CA ALA A 109 27.43 14.36 -0.22
C ALA A 109 28.95 14.27 0.05
N ASP A 110 29.62 13.30 -0.58
CA ASP A 110 31.07 13.13 -0.56
C ASP A 110 31.68 13.01 -1.97
N GLY A 111 32.99 12.75 -2.06
CA GLY A 111 33.64 12.48 -3.34
C GLY A 111 33.67 13.68 -4.30
N SER A 112 33.36 13.44 -5.56
CA SER A 112 33.32 14.43 -6.64
C SER A 112 32.20 15.45 -6.44
N GLU A 113 31.04 14.98 -5.95
CA GLU A 113 29.82 15.77 -5.77
C GLU A 113 29.93 16.74 -4.59
N ALA A 114 30.78 16.47 -3.60
CA ALA A 114 31.00 17.39 -2.47
C ALA A 114 31.58 18.77 -2.84
N LYS A 115 31.98 18.99 -4.11
CA LYS A 115 32.58 20.24 -4.57
C LYS A 115 31.51 21.32 -4.77
N GLY A 116 31.58 22.38 -3.98
CA GLY A 116 30.68 23.53 -4.11
C GLY A 116 29.30 23.33 -3.47
N VAL A 117 29.11 22.22 -2.75
CA VAL A 117 27.87 21.93 -2.02
C VAL A 117 27.65 22.92 -0.88
N ARG A 118 26.44 23.46 -0.83
CA ARG A 118 25.93 24.31 0.23
C ARG A 118 25.59 23.47 1.44
N GLY A 119 25.78 24.02 2.63
CA GLY A 119 25.24 23.37 3.81
C GLY A 119 23.74 23.57 3.87
N GLY A 120 22.99 22.64 4.44
CA GLY A 120 21.55 22.82 4.58
C GLY A 120 20.92 22.01 5.70
N THR A 121 19.64 22.30 5.92
CA THR A 121 18.75 21.43 6.70
C THR A 121 18.18 20.33 5.80
N GLU A 122 17.51 19.34 6.39
CA GLU A 122 16.52 18.55 5.65
C GLU A 122 15.33 19.46 5.30
N PRO A 123 14.67 19.21 4.15
CA PRO A 123 13.45 19.91 3.81
C PRO A 123 12.30 19.42 4.70
N LEU A 124 11.48 20.36 5.12
CA LEU A 124 10.28 20.12 5.90
C LEU A 124 9.07 20.23 4.98
N TRP A 125 8.32 19.14 4.83
CA TRP A 125 6.99 19.20 4.22
C TRP A 125 6.04 20.02 5.09
N THR A 126 5.23 20.87 4.46
CA THR A 126 4.30 21.77 5.15
C THR A 126 2.86 21.59 4.72
N GLY A 127 2.61 20.77 3.69
CA GLY A 127 1.41 20.88 2.88
C GLY A 127 1.28 22.28 2.24
N GLY A 128 0.16 22.53 1.56
CA GLY A 128 -0.07 23.81 0.89
C GLY A 128 -0.05 24.98 1.89
N SER A 129 0.96 25.84 1.78
CA SER A 129 1.20 26.97 2.69
C SER A 129 1.44 28.26 1.93
N ASP A 130 0.93 29.38 2.45
CA ASP A 130 1.01 30.71 1.79
C ASP A 130 1.60 31.81 2.68
N ALA A 131 2.11 31.46 3.86
CA ALA A 131 2.91 32.35 4.69
C ALA A 131 3.93 31.57 5.51
N VAL A 132 5.02 32.23 5.89
CA VAL A 132 6.11 31.63 6.66
C VAL A 132 6.62 32.60 7.73
N GLU A 133 7.14 32.03 8.81
CA GLU A 133 7.96 32.72 9.80
C GLU A 133 9.13 31.81 10.18
N VAL A 134 10.33 32.38 10.22
CA VAL A 134 11.58 31.66 10.45
C VAL A 134 12.37 32.35 11.54
N ARG A 135 12.98 31.58 12.44
CA ARG A 135 13.97 32.09 13.37
C ARG A 135 15.16 31.14 13.46
N VAL A 136 16.35 31.72 13.49
CA VAL A 136 17.60 31.01 13.78
C VAL A 136 18.22 31.67 15.01
N THR A 137 18.40 30.87 16.07
CA THR A 137 18.99 31.31 17.34
C THR A 137 20.28 30.55 17.59
N ALA A 138 21.39 31.24 17.88
CA ALA A 138 22.62 30.58 18.31
C ALA A 138 22.43 29.84 19.64
N ALA A 139 23.28 28.85 19.93
CA ALA A 139 23.20 28.05 21.15
C ALA A 139 23.33 28.88 22.46
N ASP A 140 23.94 30.06 22.40
CA ASP A 140 24.10 31.02 23.50
C ASP A 140 23.05 32.15 23.49
N GLY A 141 22.13 32.15 22.53
CA GLY A 141 21.11 33.20 22.35
C GLY A 141 21.58 34.47 21.62
N SER A 142 22.79 34.51 21.05
CA SER A 142 23.37 35.68 20.36
C SER A 142 23.22 35.69 18.82
N THR A 143 23.45 36.85 18.17
CA THR A 143 23.14 37.14 16.75
C THR A 143 24.19 36.75 15.70
N THR A 144 25.44 36.49 16.06
CA THR A 144 26.55 36.54 15.07
C THR A 144 27.70 35.58 15.31
N ALA A 145 27.91 35.08 16.53
CA ALA A 145 28.97 34.12 16.78
C ALA A 145 28.47 32.70 16.45
N GLY A 146 29.07 32.04 15.45
CA GLY A 146 28.84 30.62 15.17
C GLY A 146 27.77 30.27 14.13
N LEU A 147 27.03 31.23 13.57
CA LEU A 147 26.11 30.95 12.45
C LEU A 147 26.85 30.99 11.09
N PRO A 148 26.53 30.08 10.15
CA PRO A 148 27.07 30.09 8.80
C PRO A 148 26.78 31.38 8.02
N LYS A 149 27.62 31.67 7.01
CA LYS A 149 27.40 32.78 6.07
C LYS A 149 26.39 32.38 4.98
N GLY A 150 25.64 33.37 4.50
CA GLY A 150 24.71 33.20 3.38
C GLY A 150 23.52 32.29 3.70
N ILE A 151 22.97 32.38 4.91
CA ILE A 151 21.78 31.59 5.27
C ILE A 151 20.57 32.12 4.48
N ASP A 152 20.02 31.23 3.66
CA ASP A 152 18.83 31.48 2.84
C ASP A 152 17.72 30.50 3.20
N LEU A 153 16.49 30.98 3.19
CA LEU A 153 15.28 30.18 3.17
C LEU A 153 14.96 29.80 1.72
N LYS A 154 14.73 28.51 1.49
CA LYS A 154 14.21 27.98 0.24
C LYS A 154 12.76 27.58 0.47
N LEU A 155 11.85 28.18 -0.28
CA LEU A 155 10.44 27.79 -0.35
C LEU A 155 10.26 26.95 -1.61
N ILE A 156 9.83 25.71 -1.43
CA ILE A 156 9.81 24.68 -2.47
C ILE A 156 8.36 24.37 -2.80
N ASP A 157 8.07 24.44 -4.08
CA ASP A 157 6.81 24.06 -4.67
C ASP A 157 7.05 22.84 -5.56
N PRO A 158 6.51 21.65 -5.23
CA PRO A 158 6.83 20.40 -5.92
C PRO A 158 6.20 20.28 -7.32
N GLY A 159 5.46 21.30 -7.78
CA GLY A 159 4.79 21.28 -9.06
C GLY A 159 3.59 20.33 -9.11
N VAL A 160 2.96 20.26 -10.28
CA VAL A 160 1.93 19.28 -10.66
C VAL A 160 2.30 18.75 -12.02
N THR A 161 2.58 17.47 -12.12
CA THR A 161 2.95 16.82 -13.38
C THR A 161 1.76 16.81 -14.35
N PRO A 162 2.00 16.71 -15.67
CA PRO A 162 0.92 16.51 -16.65
C PRO A 162 0.01 15.32 -16.34
N ARG A 163 0.58 14.24 -15.76
CA ARG A 163 -0.16 13.06 -15.31
C ARG A 163 -1.14 13.39 -14.19
N GLU A 164 -0.65 14.02 -13.12
CA GLU A 164 -1.48 14.43 -11.98
C GLU A 164 -2.57 15.43 -12.40
N ALA A 165 -2.23 16.37 -13.29
CA ALA A 165 -3.19 17.34 -13.83
C ALA A 165 -4.29 16.67 -14.69
N ALA A 166 -3.95 15.64 -15.46
CA ALA A 166 -4.93 14.83 -16.19
C ALA A 166 -5.83 14.05 -15.22
N ALA A 167 -5.27 13.52 -14.14
CA ALA A 167 -6.03 12.78 -13.13
C ALA A 167 -7.10 13.65 -12.46
N ALA A 168 -6.73 14.88 -12.09
CA ALA A 168 -7.63 15.83 -11.44
C ALA A 168 -8.83 16.24 -12.32
N LYS A 169 -8.66 16.26 -13.66
CA LYS A 169 -9.76 16.56 -14.60
C LYS A 169 -10.80 15.43 -14.63
N THR A 170 -10.37 14.18 -14.55
CA THR A 170 -11.25 13.01 -14.62
C THR A 170 -12.11 12.86 -13.35
N GLN A 171 -11.69 13.42 -12.21
CA GLN A 171 -12.48 13.41 -10.96
C GLN A 171 -13.63 14.42 -10.95
N LEU A 172 -13.62 15.44 -11.82
CA LEU A 172 -14.61 16.53 -11.85
C LEU A 172 -15.78 16.27 -12.82
N GLU A 173 -15.68 15.27 -13.69
CA GLU A 173 -16.75 14.88 -14.63
C GLU A 173 -17.70 13.87 -13.96
N PRO A 174 -18.99 14.17 -13.76
CA PRO A 174 -19.97 13.15 -13.39
C PRO A 174 -20.10 12.17 -14.54
N ALA A 175 -19.81 10.89 -14.32
CA ALA A 175 -19.98 9.83 -15.31
C ALA A 175 -21.48 9.62 -15.62
N ALA A 176 -22.04 10.45 -16.49
CA ALA A 176 -23.35 10.24 -17.10
C ALA A 176 -23.14 9.43 -18.40
N PHE A 177 -23.25 8.11 -18.32
CA PHE A 177 -23.34 7.28 -19.52
C PHE A 177 -24.79 7.33 -20.03
N ALA A 178 -25.04 8.17 -21.03
CA ALA A 178 -26.27 8.15 -21.80
C ALA A 178 -26.14 7.09 -22.91
N LEU A 179 -27.01 6.07 -22.87
CA LEU A 179 -27.21 5.13 -23.97
C LEU A 179 -27.85 5.88 -25.16
N PRO A 180 -27.37 5.74 -26.40
CA PRO A 180 -28.19 6.03 -27.57
C PRO A 180 -29.13 4.85 -27.84
N ALA A 181 -30.42 5.15 -27.89
CA ALA A 181 -31.50 4.24 -28.20
C ALA A 181 -31.35 3.58 -29.59
N GLU A 182 -31.87 2.35 -29.67
CA GLU A 182 -32.04 1.57 -30.90
C GLU A 182 -32.74 2.34 -32.02
N GLU A 183 -32.29 2.11 -33.25
CA GLU A 183 -33.17 2.19 -34.42
C GLU A 183 -33.07 0.88 -35.21
N THR A 184 -34.21 0.20 -35.26
CA THR A 184 -34.44 -1.12 -35.86
C THR A 184 -34.48 -1.10 -37.38
N THR A 185 -33.83 -2.07 -38.05
CA THR A 185 -34.29 -2.59 -39.37
C THR A 185 -33.96 -4.08 -39.55
N PRO A 186 -34.84 -4.90 -40.18
CA PRO A 186 -34.70 -6.38 -40.27
C PRO A 186 -33.96 -6.86 -41.55
N PRO A 187 -33.57 -8.16 -41.65
CA PRO A 187 -32.51 -8.61 -42.56
C PRO A 187 -33.01 -8.99 -43.96
N ALA A 188 -32.11 -8.93 -44.95
CA ALA A 188 -32.33 -9.52 -46.28
C ALA A 188 -31.05 -10.16 -46.85
N GLY A 189 -31.14 -11.47 -47.12
CA GLY A 189 -30.67 -12.10 -48.36
C GLY A 189 -29.19 -12.47 -48.52
N THR A 190 -28.90 -13.77 -48.47
CA THR A 190 -27.79 -14.45 -49.18
C THR A 190 -27.90 -14.22 -50.70
N PRO A 191 -26.80 -14.27 -51.51
CA PRO A 191 -26.29 -15.57 -52.01
C PRO A 191 -24.77 -15.70 -52.34
N SER A 192 -24.25 -16.90 -52.09
CA SER A 192 -23.48 -17.83 -52.96
C SER A 192 -22.10 -17.52 -53.61
N ALA A 193 -21.26 -18.58 -53.53
CA ALA A 193 -20.21 -19.09 -54.46
C ALA A 193 -18.86 -18.33 -54.53
N SER A 194 -17.68 -18.93 -54.70
CA SER A 194 -17.17 -20.31 -54.88
C SER A 194 -15.63 -20.21 -55.06
N GLY A 195 -14.84 -21.22 -54.68
CA GLY A 195 -13.46 -21.37 -55.19
C GLY A 195 -12.48 -22.14 -54.29
N GLU A 196 -12.42 -23.47 -54.48
CA GLU A 196 -11.28 -24.36 -54.19
C GLU A 196 -10.06 -24.04 -55.12
N PRO A 197 -8.84 -24.65 -55.03
CA PRO A 197 -8.50 -25.97 -54.43
C PRO A 197 -7.14 -26.13 -53.68
N SER A 198 -7.02 -27.25 -52.93
CA SER A 198 -5.96 -28.32 -52.90
C SER A 198 -4.45 -27.94 -52.83
N ALA A 199 -3.51 -28.67 -52.21
CA ALA A 199 -3.40 -30.10 -51.88
C ALA A 199 -2.27 -30.40 -50.86
N SER A 200 -2.38 -31.57 -50.25
CA SER A 200 -1.52 -32.32 -49.31
C SER A 200 -0.01 -32.49 -49.66
N ALA A 201 0.83 -32.77 -48.66
CA ALA A 201 1.29 -34.14 -48.34
C ALA A 201 2.43 -34.19 -47.29
N ASP A 202 2.19 -34.99 -46.23
CA ASP A 202 3.16 -35.65 -45.33
C ASP A 202 3.81 -36.87 -46.06
N PRO A 203 4.86 -37.61 -45.57
CA PRO A 203 4.81 -38.32 -44.27
C PRO A 203 6.13 -38.69 -43.52
N SER A 204 5.96 -38.94 -42.21
CA SER A 204 6.49 -40.02 -41.32
C SER A 204 7.97 -40.47 -41.19
N ALA A 205 8.46 -40.32 -39.94
CA ALA A 205 8.95 -41.34 -38.95
C ALA A 205 10.24 -42.20 -39.14
N SER A 206 11.17 -42.16 -38.15
CA SER A 206 11.41 -43.24 -37.14
C SER A 206 12.79 -43.20 -36.40
N THR A 207 12.74 -43.31 -35.06
CA THR A 207 13.56 -44.07 -34.05
C THR A 207 15.10 -43.95 -33.87
N GLU A 208 15.51 -43.43 -32.68
CA GLU A 208 16.36 -44.00 -31.57
C GLU A 208 17.76 -44.66 -31.80
N PRO A 209 18.62 -44.91 -30.76
CA PRO A 209 19.07 -44.10 -29.61
C PRO A 209 20.60 -44.29 -29.25
N SER A 210 21.03 -43.69 -28.13
CA SER A 210 22.10 -44.12 -27.17
C SER A 210 23.40 -43.30 -27.05
N ALA A 211 23.66 -42.90 -25.80
CA ALA A 211 24.90 -42.34 -25.24
C ALA A 211 25.81 -43.48 -24.68
N PRO A 212 26.80 -43.27 -23.77
CA PRO A 212 27.62 -42.09 -23.41
C PRO A 212 29.14 -42.44 -23.24
N ALA A 213 29.96 -41.44 -22.90
CA ALA A 213 30.82 -41.42 -21.68
C ALA A 213 32.28 -40.91 -21.85
N THR A 214 32.58 -39.90 -21.00
CA THR A 214 33.77 -39.70 -20.14
C THR A 214 35.11 -39.10 -20.62
N GLN A 215 35.42 -37.95 -19.96
CA GLN A 215 36.64 -37.53 -19.24
C GLN A 215 37.88 -36.98 -20.00
N SER A 216 38.13 -35.66 -19.78
CA SER A 216 39.32 -34.94 -19.22
C SER A 216 40.77 -35.42 -19.53
N PRO A 217 41.84 -34.60 -19.31
CA PRO A 217 41.95 -33.15 -19.01
C PRO A 217 43.08 -32.40 -19.82
N ALA A 218 43.29 -31.13 -19.48
CA ALA A 218 44.26 -30.13 -19.99
C ALA A 218 45.77 -30.50 -19.85
N PRO A 219 46.74 -29.69 -20.40
CA PRO A 219 47.26 -28.53 -19.63
C PRO A 219 47.81 -27.30 -20.43
N SER A 220 47.76 -26.13 -19.77
CA SER A 220 48.78 -25.06 -19.57
C SER A 220 49.95 -24.82 -20.56
N ALA A 221 50.17 -23.54 -20.98
CA ALA A 221 51.19 -22.59 -20.44
C ALA A 221 51.80 -21.58 -21.46
N SER A 222 52.02 -20.34 -20.95
CA SER A 222 53.01 -19.29 -21.32
C SER A 222 52.91 -18.56 -22.67
N ALA A 223 52.60 -17.25 -22.72
CA ALA A 223 53.46 -16.06 -22.47
C ALA A 223 54.50 -15.82 -23.60
N SER A 224 54.83 -14.63 -24.12
CA SER A 224 54.42 -13.21 -23.98
C SER A 224 55.20 -12.44 -25.07
N VAL A 225 54.59 -11.48 -25.80
CA VAL A 225 55.31 -10.30 -26.34
C VAL A 225 54.33 -9.19 -26.73
N SER A 226 54.51 -7.99 -26.18
CA SER A 226 53.86 -6.72 -26.60
C SER A 226 54.51 -6.12 -27.85
N PRO A 227 53.78 -5.24 -28.56
CA PRO A 227 54.35 -3.91 -28.80
C PRO A 227 53.35 -2.74 -28.62
N SER A 228 53.91 -1.65 -28.06
CA SER A 228 53.70 -0.21 -28.27
C SER A 228 52.29 0.39 -28.44
N GLN A 229 51.99 1.33 -27.55
CA GLN A 229 50.79 2.15 -27.45
C GLN A 229 50.67 3.22 -28.57
N SER A 230 49.44 3.45 -29.03
CA SER A 230 48.96 4.76 -29.50
C SER A 230 48.00 5.31 -28.44
N PRO A 231 47.90 6.64 -28.22
CA PRO A 231 47.09 7.20 -27.15
C PRO A 231 45.60 7.02 -27.48
N THR A 232 44.99 5.99 -26.91
CA THR A 232 43.54 5.81 -26.92
C THR A 232 42.92 6.97 -26.16
N ALA A 233 41.92 7.61 -26.76
CA ALA A 233 41.04 8.57 -26.10
C ALA A 233 40.62 8.03 -24.73
N SER A 234 40.60 8.89 -23.70
CA SER A 234 40.03 8.52 -22.39
C SER A 234 38.65 7.90 -22.62
N PRO A 235 38.38 6.68 -22.14
CA PRO A 235 37.05 6.14 -22.24
C PRO A 235 36.12 7.08 -21.48
N SER A 236 35.03 7.51 -22.12
CA SER A 236 33.86 7.98 -21.38
C SER A 236 33.54 6.96 -20.29
N PRO A 237 33.13 7.37 -19.08
CA PRO A 237 32.72 6.43 -18.06
C PRO A 237 31.63 5.52 -18.64
N THR A 238 31.96 4.24 -18.79
CA THR A 238 31.06 3.25 -19.34
C THR A 238 30.00 2.94 -18.29
N VAL A 239 28.74 3.24 -18.62
CA VAL A 239 27.59 2.79 -17.80
C VAL A 239 27.68 1.27 -17.66
N PRO A 240 27.69 0.72 -16.42
CA PRO A 240 27.80 -0.72 -16.22
C PRO A 240 26.54 -1.44 -16.73
N ALA A 241 26.68 -2.73 -17.07
CA ALA A 241 25.54 -3.57 -17.36
C ALA A 241 24.88 -4.06 -16.05
N PRO A 242 23.55 -4.20 -16.00
CA PRO A 242 22.87 -4.69 -14.82
C PRO A 242 23.16 -6.17 -14.56
N LEU A 243 23.31 -6.54 -13.29
CA LEU A 243 23.52 -7.92 -12.86
C LEU A 243 22.18 -8.59 -12.52
N PRO A 244 22.01 -9.89 -12.86
CA PRO A 244 20.82 -10.63 -12.43
C PRO A 244 20.82 -10.82 -10.91
N SER A 245 19.63 -10.79 -10.30
CA SER A 245 19.46 -11.08 -8.88
C SER A 245 18.90 -12.49 -8.65
N LYS A 246 19.18 -13.05 -7.47
CA LYS A 246 18.57 -14.30 -6.99
C LYS A 246 17.17 -14.10 -6.39
N VAL A 247 16.78 -12.85 -6.16
CA VAL A 247 15.49 -12.45 -5.59
C VAL A 247 14.75 -11.64 -6.65
N ALA A 248 13.44 -11.85 -6.77
CA ALA A 248 12.64 -11.09 -7.72
C ALA A 248 12.74 -9.59 -7.43
N ARG A 249 12.73 -8.78 -8.49
CA ARG A 249 12.70 -7.33 -8.34
C ARG A 249 11.33 -6.95 -7.76
N PRO A 250 11.27 -6.21 -6.63
CA PRO A 250 9.99 -5.75 -6.12
C PRO A 250 9.37 -4.69 -7.07
N PRO A 251 8.05 -4.48 -7.03
CA PRO A 251 7.42 -3.38 -7.75
C PRO A 251 8.02 -2.04 -7.34
N ILE A 252 8.46 -1.24 -8.32
CA ILE A 252 9.12 0.05 -8.10
C ILE A 252 8.46 1.10 -9.00
N ILE A 253 8.08 2.23 -8.41
CA ILE A 253 7.64 3.43 -9.11
C ILE A 253 8.90 4.15 -9.61
N PRO A 254 9.19 4.12 -10.92
CA PRO A 254 10.41 4.71 -11.48
C PRO A 254 10.33 6.24 -11.46
N GLN A 255 11.49 6.92 -11.55
CA GLN A 255 11.55 8.38 -11.64
C GLN A 255 10.66 8.95 -12.75
N SER A 256 10.58 8.27 -13.90
CA SER A 256 9.76 8.70 -15.03
C SER A 256 8.25 8.78 -14.74
N GLN A 257 7.80 8.22 -13.62
CA GLN A 257 6.41 8.29 -13.18
C GLN A 257 6.15 9.42 -12.19
N TRP A 258 7.10 9.76 -11.32
CA TRP A 258 6.90 10.70 -10.21
C TRP A 258 7.68 12.02 -10.35
N ALA A 259 8.84 12.03 -11.00
CA ALA A 259 9.68 13.21 -11.14
C ALA A 259 9.16 14.14 -12.23
N ASP A 260 9.46 15.43 -12.11
CA ASP A 260 9.18 16.40 -13.16
C ASP A 260 10.24 16.26 -14.27
N PRO A 261 9.83 15.94 -15.52
CA PRO A 261 10.78 15.69 -16.61
C PRO A 261 11.58 16.94 -17.02
N GLU A 262 11.13 18.14 -16.63
CA GLU A 262 11.78 19.40 -16.96
C GLU A 262 12.84 19.82 -15.93
N VAL A 263 13.02 19.04 -14.85
CA VAL A 263 14.04 19.31 -13.82
C VAL A 263 15.44 19.11 -14.40
N GLU A 264 16.21 20.20 -14.49
CA GLU A 264 17.59 20.15 -14.98
C GLU A 264 18.52 19.48 -13.96
N HIS A 265 18.90 18.23 -14.22
CA HIS A 265 19.95 17.54 -13.46
C HIS A 265 21.33 18.09 -13.82
N ASN A 266 22.00 18.78 -12.89
CA ASN A 266 23.33 19.34 -13.12
C ASN A 266 24.44 18.33 -12.77
N GLY A 267 24.60 17.28 -13.57
CA GLY A 267 25.67 16.28 -13.39
C GLY A 267 25.48 14.99 -14.18
N THR A 268 26.33 14.00 -13.91
CA THR A 268 26.23 12.64 -14.46
C THR A 268 26.29 11.63 -13.33
N PRO A 269 25.46 10.57 -13.34
CA PRO A 269 25.50 9.53 -12.31
C PRO A 269 26.89 8.89 -12.23
N GLU A 270 27.35 8.67 -11.00
CA GLU A 270 28.52 7.83 -10.71
C GLU A 270 28.06 6.42 -10.33
N TYR A 271 28.87 5.42 -10.68
CA TYR A 271 28.56 4.02 -10.39
C TYR A 271 29.65 3.41 -9.51
N ASN A 272 29.24 2.77 -8.42
CA ASN A 272 30.09 1.94 -7.59
C ASN A 272 30.47 0.65 -8.36
N ALA A 273 31.58 0.02 -7.97
CA ALA A 273 31.98 -1.26 -8.55
C ALA A 273 31.04 -2.41 -8.10
N GLU A 274 30.53 -2.32 -6.88
CA GLU A 274 29.63 -3.28 -6.27
C GLU A 274 28.74 -2.60 -5.21
N ILE A 275 27.66 -3.28 -4.80
CA ILE A 275 26.89 -2.90 -3.60
C ILE A 275 27.26 -3.87 -2.48
N LYS A 276 27.99 -3.38 -1.49
CA LYS A 276 28.39 -4.14 -0.31
C LYS A 276 27.37 -4.06 0.81
N ALA A 277 26.68 -2.93 0.98
CA ALA A 277 25.79 -2.74 2.12
C ALA A 277 24.64 -1.80 1.81
N VAL A 278 23.62 -1.85 2.65
CA VAL A 278 22.45 -0.98 2.63
C VAL A 278 22.46 -0.10 3.87
N VAL A 279 22.32 1.20 3.65
CA VAL A 279 22.15 2.20 4.72
C VAL A 279 20.70 2.60 4.76
N VAL A 280 20.05 2.38 5.90
CA VAL A 280 18.64 2.72 6.12
C VAL A 280 18.54 4.12 6.75
N HIS A 281 17.65 4.92 6.17
CA HIS A 281 17.38 6.31 6.52
C HIS A 281 15.89 6.53 6.81
N HIS A 282 15.58 7.70 7.37
CA HIS A 282 14.25 8.30 7.31
C HIS A 282 14.37 9.73 6.75
N THR A 283 13.28 10.35 6.29
CA THR A 283 13.28 11.77 5.92
C THR A 283 13.15 12.69 7.14
N GLY A 284 12.68 12.16 8.28
CA GLY A 284 12.73 12.84 9.58
C GLY A 284 11.63 13.87 9.81
N VAL A 285 10.57 13.89 8.98
CA VAL A 285 9.49 14.87 9.04
C VAL A 285 8.23 14.29 9.70
N ASP A 286 7.73 14.95 10.75
CA ASP A 286 6.56 14.45 11.52
C ASP A 286 5.26 14.45 10.71
N VAL A 287 5.03 15.48 9.89
CA VAL A 287 3.78 15.59 9.11
C VAL A 287 3.65 14.49 8.05
N ASP A 288 4.78 13.97 7.56
CA ASP A 288 4.82 12.87 6.58
C ASP A 288 4.20 11.60 7.16
N ASN A 289 4.36 11.36 8.47
CA ASN A 289 3.73 10.22 9.14
C ASN A 289 2.19 10.25 9.03
N SER A 290 1.58 11.43 8.88
CA SER A 290 0.12 11.60 8.74
C SER A 290 -0.35 11.98 7.34
N THR A 291 0.56 12.31 6.41
CA THR A 291 0.20 12.72 5.04
C THR A 291 -0.26 11.52 4.22
N SER A 292 -1.26 11.68 3.35
CA SER A 292 -1.76 10.57 2.53
C SER A 292 -0.68 10.07 1.56
N CYS A 293 -0.57 8.75 1.36
CA CYS A 293 0.38 8.16 0.40
C CYS A 293 0.17 8.62 -1.05
N LYS A 294 -1.02 9.14 -1.38
CA LYS A 294 -1.29 9.80 -2.66
C LYS A 294 -0.34 10.97 -2.93
N ASP A 295 0.14 11.65 -1.88
CA ASP A 295 1.02 12.80 -1.97
C ASP A 295 2.53 12.42 -1.92
N SER A 296 2.87 11.14 -1.73
CA SER A 296 4.25 10.65 -1.63
C SER A 296 5.12 11.13 -2.81
N ALA A 297 4.61 11.05 -4.04
CA ALA A 297 5.34 11.52 -5.22
C ALA A 297 5.69 13.02 -5.16
N ALA A 298 4.77 13.86 -4.67
CA ALA A 298 4.99 15.30 -4.52
C ALA A 298 5.99 15.60 -3.40
N GLN A 299 5.95 14.84 -2.29
CA GLN A 299 6.94 14.93 -1.22
C GLN A 299 8.34 14.59 -1.73
N ILE A 300 8.48 13.51 -2.50
CA ILE A 300 9.77 13.09 -3.07
C ILE A 300 10.30 14.14 -4.06
N ARG A 301 9.45 14.74 -4.90
CA ARG A 301 9.85 15.90 -5.74
C ARG A 301 10.36 17.07 -4.90
N ALA A 302 9.71 17.39 -3.78
CA ALA A 302 10.21 18.43 -2.89
C ALA A 302 11.58 18.10 -2.28
N HIS A 303 11.82 16.84 -1.89
CA HIS A 303 13.14 16.37 -1.45
C HIS A 303 14.20 16.44 -2.56
N GLN A 304 13.83 16.11 -3.80
CA GLN A 304 14.70 16.22 -4.95
C GLN A 304 15.14 17.67 -5.19
N GLU A 305 14.18 18.60 -5.26
CA GLU A 305 14.44 20.03 -5.41
C GLU A 305 15.30 20.60 -4.27
N ALA A 306 15.04 20.17 -3.03
CA ALA A 306 15.84 20.55 -1.87
C ALA A 306 17.31 20.11 -2.01
N HIS A 307 17.54 18.86 -2.44
CA HIS A 307 18.87 18.33 -2.67
C HIS A 307 19.59 19.04 -3.82
N ILE A 308 18.89 19.32 -4.93
CA ILE A 308 19.44 20.10 -6.04
C ILE A 308 19.79 21.52 -5.58
N ALA A 309 18.96 22.16 -4.75
CA ALA A 309 19.25 23.47 -4.18
C ALA A 309 20.47 23.48 -3.22
N LYS A 310 20.84 22.34 -2.63
CA LYS A 310 22.10 22.14 -1.88
C LYS A 310 23.31 21.95 -2.81
N GLY A 311 23.07 21.68 -4.10
CA GLY A 311 24.09 21.41 -5.10
C GLY A 311 24.34 19.92 -5.34
N TYR A 312 23.41 19.05 -4.92
CA TYR A 312 23.47 17.63 -5.30
C TYR A 312 23.05 17.51 -6.77
N PHE A 313 23.54 16.45 -7.42
CA PHE A 313 23.15 16.10 -8.78
C PHE A 313 21.66 15.74 -8.87
N ASP A 314 21.17 15.04 -7.86
CA ASP A 314 19.81 14.53 -7.73
C ASP A 314 19.53 14.21 -6.25
N ILE A 315 18.36 13.68 -5.92
CA ILE A 315 18.02 13.17 -4.59
C ILE A 315 19.12 12.23 -4.07
N GLY A 316 19.49 12.40 -2.78
CA GLY A 316 20.65 11.71 -2.20
C GLY A 316 20.47 10.20 -2.04
N TYR A 317 19.24 9.72 -1.94
CA TYR A 317 18.89 8.32 -1.66
C TYR A 317 18.70 7.52 -2.95
N ASN A 318 19.08 6.24 -2.95
CA ASN A 318 18.82 5.35 -4.09
C ASN A 318 17.36 4.92 -4.18
N PHE A 319 16.72 4.70 -3.04
CA PHE A 319 15.31 4.30 -2.95
C PHE A 319 14.62 5.07 -1.83
N LEU A 320 13.33 5.32 -2.00
CA LEU A 320 12.45 5.84 -0.95
C LEU A 320 11.27 4.89 -0.78
N VAL A 321 10.85 4.70 0.47
CA VAL A 321 9.73 3.83 0.84
C VAL A 321 8.77 4.63 1.71
N ASP A 322 7.51 4.69 1.34
CA ASP A 322 6.50 5.34 2.18
C ASP A 322 5.85 4.36 3.17
N LYS A 323 4.95 4.88 4.01
CA LYS A 323 4.21 4.10 5.01
C LYS A 323 3.20 3.13 4.41
N CYS A 324 2.77 3.31 3.17
CA CYS A 324 1.92 2.35 2.46
C CYS A 324 2.73 1.22 1.80
N GLY A 325 4.07 1.26 1.92
CA GLY A 325 4.96 0.26 1.35
C GLY A 325 5.28 0.49 -0.13
N GLN A 326 4.91 1.63 -0.70
CA GLN A 326 5.28 1.98 -2.06
C GLN A 326 6.79 2.21 -2.15
N ILE A 327 7.43 1.64 -3.18
CA ILE A 327 8.87 1.78 -3.41
C ILE A 327 9.09 2.71 -4.58
N PHE A 328 9.80 3.82 -4.35
CA PHE A 328 10.18 4.78 -5.37
C PHE A 328 11.65 4.62 -5.72
N GLU A 329 11.95 4.61 -7.03
CA GLU A 329 13.31 4.86 -7.51
C GLU A 329 13.69 6.29 -7.09
N GLY A 330 14.74 6.41 -6.28
CA GLY A 330 15.25 7.68 -5.80
C GLY A 330 16.17 8.31 -6.84
N ARG A 331 17.48 8.10 -6.72
CA ARG A 331 18.52 8.72 -7.54
C ARG A 331 18.58 8.18 -8.97
N SER A 332 18.65 9.08 -9.95
CA SER A 332 18.77 8.78 -11.38
C SER A 332 20.09 8.06 -11.73
N GLY A 333 20.05 7.29 -12.83
CA GLY A 333 21.19 6.52 -13.33
C GLY A 333 20.90 5.04 -13.57
N GLY A 334 19.71 4.57 -13.21
CA GLY A 334 19.25 3.21 -13.47
C GLY A 334 19.03 2.43 -12.19
N VAL A 335 17.75 2.14 -11.91
CA VAL A 335 17.26 1.40 -10.74
C VAL A 335 17.99 0.08 -10.46
N ASP A 336 18.47 -0.62 -11.48
CA ASP A 336 19.14 -1.91 -11.36
C ASP A 336 20.69 -1.80 -11.30
N LEU A 337 21.25 -0.60 -11.44
CA LEU A 337 22.68 -0.32 -11.46
C LEU A 337 23.21 0.16 -10.09
N PRO A 338 24.51 -0.01 -9.80
CA PRO A 338 25.12 0.42 -8.53
C PRO A 338 25.36 1.94 -8.47
N VAL A 339 24.31 2.74 -8.70
CA VAL A 339 24.38 4.20 -8.65
C VAL A 339 24.88 4.64 -7.27
N LYS A 340 25.94 5.45 -7.25
CA LYS A 340 26.48 6.01 -6.01
C LYS A 340 25.57 7.13 -5.50
N GLY A 341 25.11 7.00 -4.27
CA GLY A 341 24.27 7.98 -3.58
C GLY A 341 25.03 9.17 -2.98
N ALA A 342 24.28 10.02 -2.28
CA ALA A 342 24.76 11.15 -1.48
C ALA A 342 24.00 11.21 -0.13
N HIS A 343 23.86 10.05 0.52
CA HIS A 343 23.02 9.83 1.70
C HIS A 343 23.80 9.56 2.99
N ASP A 344 25.07 9.13 2.93
CA ASP A 344 25.88 8.83 4.11
C ASP A 344 27.32 9.34 3.90
N TYR A 345 27.62 10.53 4.43
CA TYR A 345 28.92 11.18 4.23
C TYR A 345 30.09 10.30 4.70
N GLY A 346 30.96 9.93 3.77
CA GLY A 346 32.10 9.06 4.01
C GLY A 346 31.84 7.59 3.72
N PHE A 347 30.58 7.19 3.52
CA PHE A 347 30.17 5.81 3.27
C PHE A 347 29.27 5.64 2.04
N ASN A 348 29.09 6.66 1.19
CA ASN A 348 28.33 6.54 -0.05
C ASN A 348 28.94 5.54 -1.06
N THR A 349 30.26 5.34 -1.00
CA THR A 349 30.96 4.37 -1.86
C THR A 349 30.64 2.94 -1.46
N ASP A 350 30.31 2.11 -2.45
CA ASP A 350 29.92 0.71 -2.33
C ASP A 350 28.68 0.44 -1.44
N THR A 351 27.89 1.47 -1.12
CA THR A 351 26.64 1.31 -0.37
C THR A 351 25.44 1.81 -1.17
N LEU A 352 24.25 1.43 -0.69
CA LEU A 352 22.97 1.81 -1.24
C LEU A 352 22.10 2.41 -0.12
N GLY A 353 21.54 3.59 -0.35
CA GLY A 353 20.69 4.29 0.62
C GLY A 353 19.21 4.05 0.37
N ILE A 354 18.48 3.63 1.41
CA ILE A 354 17.01 3.53 1.39
C ILE A 354 16.44 4.47 2.45
N ALA A 355 15.59 5.43 2.08
CA ALA A 355 14.95 6.34 3.02
C ALA A 355 13.47 6.01 3.23
N PHE A 356 13.05 5.87 4.48
CA PHE A 356 11.64 5.87 4.85
C PHE A 356 11.07 7.29 4.83
N LEU A 357 9.99 7.54 4.09
CA LEU A 357 9.30 8.83 4.04
C LEU A 357 8.47 9.01 5.31
N GLY A 358 9.02 9.74 6.28
CA GLY A 358 8.44 9.91 7.61
C GLY A 358 9.47 10.16 8.71
N ASN A 359 8.98 10.39 9.93
CA ASN A 359 9.80 10.50 11.13
C ASN A 359 9.59 9.31 12.07
N THR A 360 10.48 8.31 11.98
CA THR A 360 10.43 7.16 12.89
C THR A 360 10.97 7.40 14.30
N GLU A 361 11.33 8.66 14.64
CA GLU A 361 11.58 9.05 16.02
C GLU A 361 10.29 9.26 16.80
N THR A 362 9.20 9.64 16.13
CA THR A 362 7.92 9.99 16.75
C THR A 362 6.81 8.98 16.46
N ALA A 363 6.90 8.25 15.34
CA ALA A 363 5.96 7.18 14.97
C ALA A 363 6.69 5.86 14.64
N PRO A 364 6.07 4.68 14.87
CA PRO A 364 6.62 3.43 14.38
C PRO A 364 6.53 3.35 12.83
N PRO A 365 7.48 2.70 12.14
CA PRO A 365 7.29 2.34 10.74
C PRO A 365 6.20 1.28 10.59
N THR A 366 5.42 1.35 9.52
CA THR A 366 4.39 0.35 9.19
C THR A 366 5.04 -0.97 8.75
N ARG A 367 4.25 -2.06 8.81
CA ARG A 367 4.71 -3.36 8.32
C ARG A 367 5.03 -3.35 6.82
N ALA A 368 4.16 -2.73 6.02
CA ALA A 368 4.34 -2.57 4.59
C ALA A 368 5.69 -1.90 4.25
N ALA A 369 6.06 -0.85 4.99
CA ALA A 369 7.35 -0.20 4.82
C ALA A 369 8.54 -1.11 5.18
N LEU A 370 8.45 -1.86 6.29
CA LEU A 370 9.50 -2.79 6.72
C LEU A 370 9.73 -3.90 5.68
N ASP A 371 8.65 -4.49 5.15
CA ASP A 371 8.74 -5.54 4.13
C ASP A 371 9.33 -4.99 2.83
N SER A 372 8.89 -3.80 2.39
CA SER A 372 9.44 -3.11 1.22
C SER A 372 10.94 -2.82 1.35
N ILE A 373 11.41 -2.33 2.50
CA ILE A 373 12.84 -2.13 2.76
C ILE A 373 13.61 -3.46 2.71
N ALA A 374 13.07 -4.52 3.32
CA ALA A 374 13.69 -5.84 3.33
C ALA A 374 13.82 -6.43 1.91
N ARG A 375 12.80 -6.26 1.06
CA ARG A 375 12.79 -6.72 -0.34
C ARG A 375 13.79 -5.99 -1.20
N ILE A 376 13.91 -4.66 -1.06
CA ILE A 376 14.95 -3.90 -1.76
C ILE A 376 16.32 -4.42 -1.32
N ALA A 377 16.56 -4.60 -0.02
CA ALA A 377 17.84 -5.12 0.49
C ALA A 377 18.13 -6.52 -0.07
N ALA A 378 17.15 -7.42 -0.07
CA ALA A 378 17.29 -8.77 -0.61
C ALA A 378 17.61 -8.77 -2.12
N TRP A 379 16.85 -7.99 -2.91
CA TRP A 379 17.04 -7.87 -4.35
C TRP A 379 18.41 -7.28 -4.70
N ARG A 380 18.78 -6.14 -4.10
CA ARG A 380 20.03 -5.43 -4.41
C ARG A 380 21.26 -6.20 -3.95
N LEU A 381 21.27 -6.74 -2.72
CA LEU A 381 22.40 -7.56 -2.25
C LEU A 381 22.47 -8.90 -2.99
N GLY A 382 21.33 -9.44 -3.43
CA GLY A 382 21.22 -10.65 -4.23
C GLY A 382 21.93 -10.56 -5.59
N GLN A 383 21.97 -9.38 -6.22
CA GLN A 383 22.74 -9.15 -7.46
C GLN A 383 24.24 -9.35 -7.30
N TYR A 384 24.76 -9.16 -6.08
CA TYR A 384 26.19 -9.28 -5.75
C TYR A 384 26.48 -10.54 -4.93
N ASN A 385 25.51 -11.46 -4.80
CA ASN A 385 25.62 -12.69 -4.02
C ASN A 385 26.01 -12.43 -2.55
N VAL A 386 25.51 -11.33 -1.97
CA VAL A 386 25.78 -10.92 -0.60
C VAL A 386 24.62 -11.33 0.31
N SER A 387 24.92 -11.98 1.44
CA SER A 387 23.90 -12.33 2.43
C SER A 387 23.53 -11.12 3.29
N PRO A 388 22.24 -10.73 3.40
CA PRO A 388 21.80 -9.60 4.22
C PRO A 388 22.07 -9.73 5.73
N ASN A 389 22.16 -10.96 6.24
CA ASN A 389 22.45 -11.25 7.65
C ASN A 389 23.94 -11.26 8.01
N SER A 390 24.83 -11.06 7.02
CA SER A 390 26.28 -11.05 7.26
C SER A 390 26.78 -9.67 7.69
N ASN A 391 28.09 -9.59 7.98
CA ASN A 391 28.80 -8.34 8.24
C ASN A 391 29.64 -7.91 7.03
N VAL A 392 30.04 -6.64 7.03
CA VAL A 392 30.92 -6.01 6.04
C VAL A 392 31.96 -5.15 6.75
N THR A 393 33.14 -5.02 6.15
CA THR A 393 34.11 -4.00 6.54
C THR A 393 34.10 -2.90 5.48
N LEU A 394 33.80 -1.66 5.90
CA LEU A 394 33.76 -0.47 5.06
C LEU A 394 34.83 0.52 5.51
N THR A 395 35.39 1.27 4.56
CA THR A 395 36.42 2.29 4.83
C THR A 395 35.84 3.67 4.61
N SER A 396 35.93 4.53 5.62
CA SER A 396 35.45 5.90 5.52
C SER A 396 36.24 6.71 4.48
N ALA A 397 35.56 7.34 3.55
CA ALA A 397 36.12 8.28 2.58
C ALA A 397 36.09 9.75 3.06
N GLY A 398 35.34 10.02 4.13
CA GLY A 398 35.04 11.35 4.65
C GLY A 398 35.91 11.75 5.85
N ASP A 399 36.12 13.05 6.03
CA ASP A 399 36.81 13.58 7.22
C ASP A 399 35.87 13.58 8.45
N LEU A 400 36.39 13.84 9.66
CA LEU A 400 35.57 13.99 10.89
C LEU A 400 34.80 15.33 10.91
N THR A 401 34.02 15.56 9.87
CA THR A 401 33.19 16.75 9.64
C THR A 401 31.81 16.30 9.19
N GLN A 402 30.83 17.21 9.17
CA GLN A 402 29.48 16.90 8.66
C GLN A 402 28.83 15.69 9.37
N GLY A 403 29.12 15.52 10.66
CA GLY A 403 28.55 14.45 11.49
C GLY A 403 29.26 13.10 11.40
N ASN A 404 30.14 12.85 10.42
CA ASN A 404 30.84 11.57 10.31
C ASN A 404 31.71 11.27 11.54
N LYS A 405 31.52 10.05 12.08
CA LYS A 405 32.19 9.59 13.31
C LYS A 405 33.53 8.92 13.04
N ILE A 406 33.79 8.55 11.79
CA ILE A 406 34.89 7.65 11.41
C ILE A 406 35.90 8.40 10.54
N ALA A 407 37.13 8.54 11.02
CA ALA A 407 38.18 9.27 10.32
C ALA A 407 38.48 8.65 8.95
N LYS A 408 38.75 9.51 7.97
CA LYS A 408 39.10 9.11 6.60
C LYS A 408 40.19 8.05 6.57
N GLY A 409 39.98 7.01 5.76
CA GLY A 409 40.88 5.87 5.61
C GLY A 409 40.77 4.82 6.72
N THR A 410 39.95 5.06 7.76
CA THR A 410 39.71 4.08 8.82
C THR A 410 38.62 3.11 8.38
N SER A 411 38.85 1.81 8.60
CA SER A 411 37.87 0.77 8.35
C SER A 411 37.09 0.39 9.61
N ILE A 412 35.80 0.14 9.48
CA ILE A 412 34.92 -0.36 10.54
C ILE A 412 34.11 -1.55 10.04
N THR A 413 33.71 -2.43 10.97
CA THR A 413 32.85 -3.58 10.65
C THR A 413 31.40 -3.28 11.07
N LEU A 414 30.47 -3.48 10.14
CA LEU A 414 29.05 -3.22 10.30
C LEU A 414 28.22 -4.41 9.81
N PRO A 415 26.97 -4.58 10.26
CA PRO A 415 26.00 -5.43 9.56
C PRO A 415 25.80 -4.96 8.11
N ARG A 416 25.43 -5.86 7.20
CA ARG A 416 25.19 -5.51 5.78
C ARG A 416 23.99 -4.57 5.56
N VAL A 417 23.05 -4.54 6.50
CA VAL A 417 21.96 -3.56 6.55
C VAL A 417 22.05 -2.85 7.90
N PHE A 418 22.37 -1.56 7.89
CA PHE A 418 22.64 -0.76 9.08
C PHE A 418 22.00 0.62 8.98
N GLY A 419 21.91 1.35 10.09
CA GLY A 419 21.27 2.68 10.11
C GLY A 419 22.30 3.79 9.93
N HIS A 420 21.91 4.92 9.33
CA HIS A 420 22.80 6.07 9.15
C HIS A 420 23.50 6.52 10.46
N ARG A 421 22.83 6.41 11.61
CA ARG A 421 23.42 6.71 12.92
C ARG A 421 24.62 5.82 13.30
N ASP A 422 24.84 4.68 12.66
CA ASP A 422 25.98 3.81 12.98
C ASP A 422 27.31 4.40 12.48
N THR A 423 27.27 5.22 11.43
CA THR A 423 28.42 5.89 10.81
C THR A 423 28.47 7.38 11.15
N ASN A 424 27.32 8.04 11.26
CA ASN A 424 27.22 9.50 11.42
C ASN A 424 26.45 9.92 12.67
N SER A 425 26.68 11.15 13.13
CA SER A 425 26.06 11.76 14.31
C SER A 425 24.70 12.36 13.92
N THR A 426 23.71 11.49 13.79
CA THR A 426 22.35 11.81 13.37
C THR A 426 21.33 11.00 14.18
N LEU A 427 20.09 11.46 14.24
CA LEU A 427 18.95 10.68 14.72
C LEU A 427 18.45 9.69 13.65
N CYS A 428 18.80 9.87 12.38
CA CYS A 428 18.41 8.98 11.29
C CYS A 428 18.92 7.53 11.51
N PRO A 429 18.09 6.48 11.34
CA PRO A 429 16.77 6.44 10.73
C PRO A 429 15.58 6.65 11.69
N GLY A 430 15.80 7.16 12.91
CA GLY A 430 14.82 7.25 13.99
C GLY A 430 14.79 5.99 14.88
N LYS A 431 14.34 6.12 16.14
CA LYS A 431 14.34 5.01 17.11
C LYS A 431 13.49 3.81 16.68
N GLY A 432 12.34 4.05 16.04
CA GLY A 432 11.40 3.01 15.64
C GLY A 432 11.99 2.09 14.57
N LEU A 433 12.48 2.68 13.47
CA LEU A 433 13.09 1.91 12.38
C LEU A 433 14.44 1.30 12.78
N TYR A 434 15.23 2.00 13.59
CA TYR A 434 16.52 1.48 14.07
C TYR A 434 16.34 0.19 14.90
N ALA A 435 15.31 0.13 15.76
CA ALA A 435 14.99 -1.08 16.52
C ALA A 435 14.62 -2.29 15.64
N LYS A 436 14.19 -2.04 14.39
CA LYS A 436 13.72 -3.06 13.44
C LYS A 436 14.78 -3.53 12.44
N LEU A 437 15.99 -2.96 12.43
CA LEU A 437 17.06 -3.35 11.48
C LEU A 437 17.43 -4.83 11.56
N GLY A 438 17.37 -5.46 12.74
CA GLY A 438 17.58 -6.90 12.89
C GLY A 438 16.51 -7.75 12.19
N GLN A 439 15.25 -7.34 12.32
CA GLN A 439 14.12 -7.99 11.66
C GLN A 439 14.21 -7.83 10.13
N ILE A 440 14.54 -6.64 9.63
CA ILE A 440 14.74 -6.37 8.20
C ILE A 440 15.83 -7.30 7.63
N ARG A 441 16.97 -7.44 8.30
CA ARG A 441 18.03 -8.37 7.85
C ARG A 441 17.57 -9.82 7.82
N ALA A 442 16.86 -10.25 8.86
CA ALA A 442 16.35 -11.60 8.96
C ALA A 442 15.37 -11.92 7.82
N PHE A 443 14.45 -11.00 7.53
CA PHE A 443 13.49 -11.12 6.43
C PHE A 443 14.16 -11.10 5.07
N ALA A 444 15.07 -10.15 4.83
CA ALA A 444 15.80 -10.04 3.58
C ALA A 444 16.62 -11.30 3.23
N ALA A 445 17.00 -12.09 4.24
CA ALA A 445 17.74 -13.34 4.06
C ALA A 445 16.86 -14.58 3.86
N ARG A 446 15.53 -14.47 3.95
CA ARG A 446 14.60 -15.59 3.77
C ARG A 446 14.60 -16.06 2.31
N PRO A 447 14.56 -17.38 2.03
CA PRO A 447 14.48 -17.90 0.66
C PRO A 447 13.25 -17.42 -0.11
N GLY A 448 12.09 -17.26 0.56
CA GLY A 448 10.82 -16.89 -0.07
C GLY A 448 10.50 -15.39 -0.13
N ILE A 449 11.42 -14.48 0.25
CA ILE A 449 11.12 -13.05 0.45
C ILE A 449 10.53 -12.30 -0.78
N SER A 450 10.52 -12.94 -1.95
CA SER A 450 9.95 -12.40 -3.18
C SER A 450 8.42 -12.28 -3.20
N HIS A 451 7.67 -12.65 -2.14
CA HIS A 451 6.19 -12.68 -2.20
C HIS A 451 5.57 -11.44 -2.87
N ALA A 452 4.44 -11.44 -3.57
CA ALA A 452 3.84 -10.18 -4.03
C ALA A 452 3.59 -9.23 -2.83
N LEU A 453 3.92 -7.94 -2.93
CA LEU A 453 3.54 -6.99 -1.88
C LEU A 453 2.01 -7.00 -1.79
N PRO A 454 1.39 -7.16 -0.60
CA PRO A 454 -0.02 -6.90 -0.45
C PRO A 454 -0.28 -5.47 -0.89
N THR A 455 -0.94 -5.31 -2.02
CA THR A 455 -1.38 -4.02 -2.53
C THR A 455 -2.88 -4.11 -2.70
N THR A 456 -3.59 -3.26 -1.98
CA THR A 456 -5.04 -3.08 -2.07
C THR A 456 -5.41 -2.00 -3.09
N ASP A 457 -4.42 -1.39 -3.72
CA ASP A 457 -4.57 -0.43 -4.80
C ASP A 457 -4.82 -1.19 -6.11
N ILE A 458 -6.10 -1.48 -6.35
CA ILE A 458 -6.61 -2.23 -7.52
C ILE A 458 -7.23 -1.30 -8.56
N ARG A 459 -7.63 -0.09 -8.15
CA ARG A 459 -8.31 0.87 -9.01
C ARG A 459 -8.18 2.29 -8.41
N PRO A 460 -7.03 2.93 -8.61
CA PRO A 460 -6.84 4.28 -8.13
C PRO A 460 -7.76 5.24 -8.90
N ALA A 461 -7.80 6.49 -8.43
CA ALA A 461 -8.44 7.54 -9.20
C ALA A 461 -7.88 7.60 -10.64
N ALA A 462 -8.76 7.73 -11.64
CA ALA A 462 -8.33 7.73 -13.04
C ALA A 462 -7.19 8.75 -13.28
N GLY A 463 -6.04 8.25 -13.77
CA GLY A 463 -4.86 9.06 -14.08
C GLY A 463 -3.85 9.24 -12.95
N THR A 464 -4.10 8.78 -11.72
CA THR A 464 -3.09 8.82 -10.65
C THR A 464 -2.08 7.69 -10.78
N LEU A 465 -0.94 7.85 -10.11
CA LEU A 465 -0.03 6.73 -9.83
C LEU A 465 -0.70 5.79 -8.83
N ARG A 466 0.01 4.75 -8.39
CA ARG A 466 -0.40 4.05 -7.18
C ARG A 466 -0.57 5.11 -6.11
N ASP A 467 -1.78 5.29 -5.62
CA ASP A 467 -2.09 6.35 -4.66
C ASP A 467 -2.06 5.82 -3.23
N GLY A 468 -1.84 4.51 -3.06
CA GLY A 468 -1.70 3.88 -1.75
C GLY A 468 -2.98 3.90 -0.95
N LEU A 469 -4.12 4.16 -1.60
CA LEU A 469 -5.44 4.08 -1.01
C LEU A 469 -5.98 2.66 -1.25
N ALA A 470 -6.49 2.02 -0.21
CA ALA A 470 -7.25 0.79 -0.40
C ALA A 470 -8.60 1.08 -1.06
N GLU A 471 -9.10 0.14 -1.85
CA GLU A 471 -10.48 0.13 -2.34
C GLU A 471 -11.36 -0.79 -1.50
N LEU A 472 -12.62 -0.43 -1.29
CA LEU A 472 -13.57 -1.38 -0.71
C LEU A 472 -14.22 -2.20 -1.82
N VAL A 473 -14.04 -3.51 -1.79
CA VAL A 473 -14.72 -4.47 -2.66
C VAL A 473 -15.96 -5.00 -1.94
N VAL A 474 -17.13 -4.77 -2.52
CA VAL A 474 -18.41 -5.25 -1.99
C VAL A 474 -18.94 -6.34 -2.91
N GLY A 475 -18.99 -7.57 -2.39
CA GLY A 475 -19.61 -8.70 -3.06
C GLY A 475 -21.13 -8.68 -2.87
N ALA A 476 -21.88 -8.77 -3.96
CA ALA A 476 -23.34 -8.85 -3.94
C ALA A 476 -23.81 -10.06 -4.76
N PRO A 477 -23.53 -11.30 -4.29
CA PRO A 477 -23.84 -12.54 -5.02
C PRO A 477 -25.33 -12.79 -5.23
N ARG A 478 -26.19 -12.09 -4.46
CA ARG A 478 -27.66 -12.13 -4.58
C ARG A 478 -28.24 -11.04 -5.47
N ALA A 479 -27.41 -10.11 -5.96
CA ALA A 479 -27.84 -9.06 -6.87
C ALA A 479 -27.89 -9.57 -8.32
N SER A 480 -28.90 -9.14 -9.09
CA SER A 480 -29.14 -9.60 -10.48
C SER A 480 -29.35 -11.12 -10.62
N SER A 481 -29.44 -11.65 -11.84
CA SER A 481 -29.64 -13.09 -12.04
C SER A 481 -28.41 -13.94 -11.64
N GLY A 482 -27.19 -13.41 -11.69
CA GLY A 482 -25.96 -14.19 -11.42
C GLY A 482 -24.98 -13.60 -10.40
N GLY A 483 -25.25 -12.42 -9.83
CA GLY A 483 -24.35 -11.75 -8.88
C GLY A 483 -23.68 -10.49 -9.44
N SER A 484 -23.04 -9.72 -8.56
CA SER A 484 -22.26 -8.52 -8.94
C SER A 484 -21.18 -8.21 -7.90
N VAL A 485 -20.19 -7.41 -8.29
CA VAL A 485 -19.17 -6.83 -7.41
C VAL A 485 -19.15 -5.32 -7.59
N ILE A 486 -19.07 -4.58 -6.49
CA ILE A 486 -18.97 -3.12 -6.49
C ILE A 486 -17.63 -2.74 -5.87
N VAL A 487 -16.78 -2.06 -6.64
CA VAL A 487 -15.51 -1.51 -6.16
C VAL A 487 -15.72 -0.04 -5.84
N ALA A 488 -15.71 0.31 -4.55
CA ALA A 488 -15.85 1.67 -4.06
C ALA A 488 -14.45 2.27 -3.77
N PRO A 489 -14.10 3.40 -4.40
CA PRO A 489 -12.76 3.97 -4.28
C PRO A 489 -12.47 4.48 -2.86
N GLY A 490 -11.25 4.22 -2.39
CA GLY A 490 -10.66 4.92 -1.26
C GLY A 490 -10.46 6.40 -1.59
N ARG A 491 -10.51 7.24 -0.55
CA ARG A 491 -10.24 8.68 -0.64
C ARG A 491 -9.67 9.14 0.69
N THR A 492 -8.97 10.26 0.69
CA THR A 492 -8.50 10.92 1.92
C THR A 492 -9.63 11.26 2.91
N THR A 493 -10.88 11.28 2.46
CA THR A 493 -12.08 11.48 3.30
C THR A 493 -12.83 10.19 3.66
N GLY A 494 -12.34 9.03 3.20
CA GLY A 494 -12.97 7.72 3.38
C GLY A 494 -13.62 7.15 2.11
N VAL A 495 -14.15 5.93 2.25
CA VAL A 495 -14.82 5.20 1.15
C VAL A 495 -16.12 5.88 0.75
N THR A 496 -16.35 6.05 -0.56
CA THR A 496 -17.57 6.71 -1.08
C THR A 496 -18.17 5.97 -2.26
N ALA A 497 -19.49 6.10 -2.46
CA ALA A 497 -20.17 5.61 -3.66
C ALA A 497 -19.83 6.41 -4.95
N SER A 498 -19.21 7.59 -4.83
CA SER A 498 -18.85 8.45 -5.95
C SER A 498 -17.61 7.93 -6.67
N GLY A 499 -17.75 7.58 -7.96
CA GLY A 499 -16.67 6.99 -8.76
C GLY A 499 -16.55 5.47 -8.62
N ARG A 500 -17.47 4.83 -7.89
CA ARG A 500 -17.55 3.37 -7.79
C ARG A 500 -17.68 2.71 -9.16
N LEU A 501 -17.22 1.47 -9.25
CA LEU A 501 -17.40 0.61 -10.42
C LEU A 501 -18.24 -0.60 -10.03
N THR A 502 -19.34 -0.82 -10.75
CA THR A 502 -20.15 -2.03 -10.61
C THR A 502 -19.83 -2.98 -11.77
N LEU A 503 -19.46 -4.20 -11.42
CA LEU A 503 -19.07 -5.26 -12.32
C LEU A 503 -20.05 -6.43 -12.23
N THR A 504 -20.25 -7.08 -13.36
CA THR A 504 -20.94 -8.37 -13.51
C THR A 504 -20.15 -9.19 -14.52
N GLN A 505 -20.44 -10.48 -14.68
CA GLN A 505 -19.82 -11.29 -15.74
C GLN A 505 -20.15 -10.79 -17.16
N ASN A 506 -21.17 -9.94 -17.34
CA ASN A 506 -21.48 -9.30 -18.62
C ASN A 506 -20.75 -7.96 -18.83
N SER A 507 -19.99 -7.47 -17.86
CA SER A 507 -19.23 -6.22 -18.01
C SER A 507 -18.11 -6.39 -19.05
N SER A 508 -17.83 -5.33 -19.81
CA SER A 508 -16.81 -5.37 -20.87
C SER A 508 -15.45 -5.82 -20.33
N GLY A 509 -14.89 -6.88 -20.93
CA GLY A 509 -13.58 -7.41 -20.58
C GLY A 509 -13.55 -8.32 -19.36
N VAL A 510 -14.69 -8.54 -18.71
CA VAL A 510 -14.84 -9.59 -17.69
C VAL A 510 -15.01 -10.94 -18.41
N PRO A 511 -14.14 -11.94 -18.16
CA PRO A 511 -14.29 -13.26 -18.73
C PRO A 511 -15.52 -14.02 -18.21
N GLY A 512 -16.12 -14.85 -19.07
CA GLY A 512 -17.30 -15.65 -18.74
C GLY A 512 -18.59 -15.03 -19.27
N ALA A 513 -19.74 -15.56 -18.84
CA ALA A 513 -21.06 -15.01 -19.13
C ALA A 513 -21.93 -15.15 -17.88
N THR A 514 -22.84 -14.21 -17.64
CA THR A 514 -23.76 -14.32 -16.51
C THR A 514 -24.83 -15.39 -16.77
N GLU A 515 -24.94 -16.32 -15.85
CA GLU A 515 -26.01 -17.31 -15.75
C GLU A 515 -26.80 -17.11 -14.45
N SER A 516 -27.97 -17.74 -14.38
CA SER A 516 -28.83 -17.55 -13.20
C SER A 516 -28.34 -18.42 -12.05
N GLY A 517 -27.91 -17.80 -10.96
CA GLY A 517 -27.48 -18.52 -9.75
C GLY A 517 -25.97 -18.68 -9.59
N ASP A 518 -25.15 -18.06 -10.44
CA ASP A 518 -23.67 -18.15 -10.38
C ASP A 518 -23.07 -17.69 -9.05
N GLN A 519 -23.77 -16.78 -8.37
CA GLN A 519 -23.33 -16.18 -7.11
C GLN A 519 -21.99 -15.46 -7.29
N TRP A 520 -21.78 -14.81 -8.44
CA TRP A 520 -20.57 -14.03 -8.71
C TRP A 520 -20.43 -12.89 -7.69
N GLY A 521 -19.29 -12.85 -7.01
CA GLY A 521 -19.08 -11.98 -5.84
C GLY A 521 -19.35 -12.66 -4.50
N GLN A 522 -19.49 -14.00 -4.46
CA GLN A 522 -19.66 -14.75 -3.22
C GLN A 522 -18.43 -14.69 -2.32
N SER A 523 -17.24 -14.61 -2.91
CA SER A 523 -15.98 -14.42 -2.21
C SER A 523 -15.05 -13.58 -3.08
N THR A 524 -14.18 -12.79 -2.44
CA THR A 524 -13.24 -11.91 -3.13
C THR A 524 -11.88 -11.90 -2.44
N ALA A 525 -10.82 -11.76 -3.22
CA ALA A 525 -9.45 -11.54 -2.73
C ALA A 525 -8.71 -10.59 -3.67
N VAL A 526 -7.64 -9.98 -3.17
CA VAL A 526 -6.78 -9.08 -3.94
C VAL A 526 -5.34 -9.56 -3.89
N GLY A 527 -4.65 -9.51 -5.02
CA GLY A 527 -3.20 -9.70 -5.11
C GLY A 527 -2.67 -9.39 -6.50
N ASP A 528 -1.40 -9.03 -6.64
CA ASP A 528 -0.76 -8.74 -7.94
C ASP A 528 -0.47 -10.04 -8.71
N VAL A 529 -1.50 -10.62 -9.33
CA VAL A 529 -1.41 -11.91 -10.03
C VAL A 529 -0.58 -11.78 -11.30
N ASN A 530 -0.65 -10.63 -11.99
CA ASN A 530 0.04 -10.42 -13.25
C ASN A 530 1.47 -9.84 -13.11
N GLY A 531 1.91 -9.49 -11.89
CA GLY A 531 3.25 -8.99 -11.59
C GLY A 531 3.55 -7.59 -12.12
N ASP A 532 2.53 -6.80 -12.44
CA ASP A 532 2.66 -5.39 -12.84
C ASP A 532 2.69 -4.46 -11.61
N GLY A 533 2.42 -5.02 -10.43
CA GLY A 533 2.41 -4.43 -9.10
C GLY A 533 1.15 -3.66 -8.75
N TRP A 534 0.12 -3.64 -9.59
CA TRP A 534 -1.22 -3.28 -9.16
C TRP A 534 -1.89 -4.50 -8.53
N GLY A 535 -2.82 -4.27 -7.61
CA GLY A 535 -3.61 -5.38 -7.12
C GLY A 535 -4.60 -5.83 -8.19
N ASP A 536 -4.76 -7.14 -8.34
CA ASP A 536 -5.76 -7.76 -9.20
C ASP A 536 -6.90 -8.32 -8.35
N LEU A 537 -8.13 -8.12 -8.80
CA LEU A 537 -9.33 -8.56 -8.09
C LEU A 537 -9.71 -9.98 -8.50
N VAL A 538 -9.75 -10.89 -7.53
CA VAL A 538 -10.21 -12.27 -7.67
C VAL A 538 -11.65 -12.35 -7.17
N VAL A 539 -12.54 -12.93 -7.98
CA VAL A 539 -13.97 -13.06 -7.69
C VAL A 539 -14.41 -14.51 -7.83
N GLY A 540 -15.02 -15.06 -6.78
CA GLY A 540 -15.59 -16.40 -6.79
C GLY A 540 -17.05 -16.43 -7.28
N ALA A 541 -17.39 -17.48 -8.04
CA ALA A 541 -18.73 -17.78 -8.54
C ALA A 541 -19.03 -19.27 -8.35
N PRO A 542 -19.41 -19.71 -7.13
CA PRO A 542 -19.62 -21.12 -6.82
C PRO A 542 -20.85 -21.75 -7.48
N GLY A 543 -21.76 -20.95 -8.04
CA GLY A 543 -22.88 -21.44 -8.83
C GLY A 543 -22.58 -21.64 -10.31
N GLU A 544 -21.41 -21.20 -10.80
CA GLU A 544 -21.08 -21.26 -12.23
C GLU A 544 -21.20 -22.68 -12.78
N ASP A 545 -21.89 -22.84 -13.91
CA ASP A 545 -21.97 -24.11 -14.61
C ASP A 545 -20.70 -24.34 -15.45
N GLY A 546 -20.10 -25.51 -15.26
CA GLY A 546 -19.00 -25.96 -16.12
C GLY A 546 -19.49 -26.38 -17.50
N SER A 547 -18.56 -26.76 -18.38
CA SER A 547 -18.88 -27.34 -19.70
C SER A 547 -19.96 -28.44 -19.63
N ALA A 548 -20.73 -28.62 -20.71
CA ALA A 548 -21.96 -29.41 -20.76
C ALA A 548 -21.98 -30.66 -19.83
N GLY A 549 -22.76 -30.55 -18.73
CA GLY A 549 -22.99 -31.64 -17.77
C GLY A 549 -22.50 -31.40 -16.35
N TYR A 550 -21.76 -30.31 -16.08
CA TYR A 550 -21.19 -30.02 -14.75
C TYR A 550 -21.84 -28.81 -14.08
N ALA A 551 -23.13 -28.94 -13.75
CA ALA A 551 -23.87 -27.87 -13.07
C ALA A 551 -23.26 -27.54 -11.70
N ASP A 552 -23.28 -26.27 -11.29
CA ASP A 552 -22.70 -25.77 -10.03
C ASP A 552 -21.24 -26.23 -9.81
N SER A 553 -20.42 -26.35 -10.86
CA SER A 553 -19.01 -26.73 -10.71
C SER A 553 -18.17 -25.61 -10.09
N GLY A 554 -18.60 -24.37 -10.31
CA GLY A 554 -18.01 -23.15 -9.78
C GLY A 554 -16.75 -22.70 -10.53
N ALA A 555 -16.44 -21.42 -10.41
CA ALA A 555 -15.29 -20.78 -11.05
C ALA A 555 -14.74 -19.58 -10.26
N LEU A 556 -13.55 -19.14 -10.68
CA LEU A 556 -12.95 -17.86 -10.30
C LEU A 556 -12.76 -16.97 -11.53
N THR A 557 -12.95 -15.67 -11.35
CA THR A 557 -12.55 -14.63 -12.31
C THR A 557 -11.46 -13.77 -11.69
N VAL A 558 -10.34 -13.58 -12.39
CA VAL A 558 -9.30 -12.61 -12.03
C VAL A 558 -9.47 -11.40 -12.94
N LEU A 559 -9.53 -10.20 -12.38
CA LEU A 559 -9.62 -8.94 -13.11
C LEU A 559 -8.39 -8.09 -12.83
N TYR A 560 -7.67 -7.75 -13.89
CA TYR A 560 -6.38 -7.07 -13.75
C TYR A 560 -6.54 -5.58 -13.43
N GLY A 561 -5.87 -5.12 -12.38
CA GLY A 561 -5.77 -3.71 -12.03
C GLY A 561 -4.92 -2.94 -13.06
N PRO A 562 -4.91 -1.59 -13.04
CA PRO A 562 -5.84 -0.71 -12.34
C PRO A 562 -7.22 -0.58 -13.04
N GLY A 563 -7.37 -1.16 -14.23
CA GLY A 563 -8.54 -0.92 -15.10
C GLY A 563 -9.74 -1.80 -14.77
N LEU A 564 -9.51 -3.04 -14.34
CA LEU A 564 -10.53 -4.08 -14.17
C LEU A 564 -11.34 -4.35 -15.46
N THR A 565 -10.73 -4.12 -16.63
CA THR A 565 -11.32 -4.29 -17.97
C THR A 565 -10.71 -5.45 -18.77
N SER A 566 -9.89 -6.27 -18.13
CA SER A 566 -9.30 -7.48 -18.69
C SER A 566 -9.05 -8.46 -17.55
N GLY A 567 -8.88 -9.73 -17.87
CA GLY A 567 -8.80 -10.74 -16.84
C GLY A 567 -8.57 -12.16 -17.34
N ALA A 568 -8.60 -13.09 -16.40
CA ALA A 568 -8.54 -14.52 -16.65
C ALA A 568 -9.71 -15.23 -15.96
N TRP A 569 -10.13 -16.36 -16.55
CA TRP A 569 -11.13 -17.26 -15.97
C TRP A 569 -10.47 -18.56 -15.54
N HIS A 570 -10.84 -19.05 -14.37
CA HIS A 570 -10.33 -20.31 -13.81
C HIS A 570 -11.49 -21.19 -13.35
N GLY A 571 -11.67 -22.33 -14.01
CA GLY A 571 -12.56 -23.41 -13.56
C GLY A 571 -11.81 -24.50 -12.81
N THR A 572 -12.54 -25.55 -12.43
CA THR A 572 -11.95 -26.76 -11.88
C THR A 572 -11.05 -27.48 -12.89
N ILE A 573 -9.99 -28.14 -12.41
CA ILE A 573 -9.07 -28.88 -13.29
C ILE A 573 -9.68 -30.18 -13.85
N SER A 574 -9.23 -30.58 -15.04
CA SER A 574 -9.58 -31.85 -15.67
C SER A 574 -9.39 -33.04 -14.72
N GLY A 575 -10.43 -33.87 -14.58
CA GLY A 575 -10.47 -35.00 -13.63
C GLY A 575 -10.96 -34.65 -12.22
N ARG A 576 -11.22 -33.36 -11.95
CA ARG A 576 -11.83 -32.86 -10.71
C ARG A 576 -13.06 -31.99 -10.97
N THR A 577 -13.36 -31.64 -12.22
CA THR A 577 -14.63 -31.04 -12.64
C THR A 577 -15.77 -32.03 -12.40
N VAL A 578 -16.62 -31.72 -11.43
CA VAL A 578 -17.79 -32.53 -11.07
C VAL A 578 -18.97 -31.61 -10.75
N THR A 579 -20.19 -32.12 -10.96
CA THR A 579 -21.42 -31.41 -10.60
C THR A 579 -21.41 -31.07 -9.11
N GLY A 580 -21.71 -29.82 -8.78
CA GLY A 580 -21.79 -29.37 -7.39
C GLY A 580 -20.45 -29.23 -6.69
N ALA A 581 -19.32 -29.10 -7.41
CA ALA A 581 -18.03 -28.82 -6.78
C ALA A 581 -17.98 -27.43 -6.10
N ARG A 582 -18.72 -26.46 -6.64
CA ARG A 582 -18.89 -25.10 -6.08
C ARG A 582 -17.58 -24.35 -5.83
N LEU A 583 -16.59 -24.48 -6.73
CA LEU A 583 -15.33 -23.75 -6.63
C LEU A 583 -15.56 -22.23 -6.56
N GLY A 584 -14.82 -21.53 -5.70
CA GLY A 584 -14.99 -20.09 -5.47
C GLY A 584 -15.94 -19.76 -4.31
N SER A 585 -16.23 -20.74 -3.45
CA SER A 585 -16.99 -20.52 -2.21
C SER A 585 -16.19 -19.70 -1.19
N ALA A 586 -14.86 -19.83 -1.20
CA ALA A 586 -13.91 -18.95 -0.50
C ALA A 586 -12.65 -18.83 -1.35
N VAL A 587 -11.98 -17.67 -1.31
CA VAL A 587 -10.76 -17.39 -2.07
C VAL A 587 -9.71 -16.73 -1.19
N ALA A 588 -8.44 -17.00 -1.48
CA ALA A 588 -7.31 -16.25 -0.93
C ALA A 588 -6.26 -16.06 -2.03
N ALA A 589 -5.54 -14.94 -1.97
CA ALA A 589 -4.43 -14.65 -2.86
C ALA A 589 -3.15 -14.44 -2.06
N GLY A 590 -2.02 -14.86 -2.61
CA GLY A 590 -0.71 -14.70 -1.97
C GLY A 590 0.34 -15.39 -2.82
N ASP A 591 1.58 -14.94 -2.77
CA ASP A 591 2.65 -15.57 -3.54
C ASP A 591 3.15 -16.81 -2.78
N PHE A 592 2.66 -17.97 -3.20
CA PHE A 592 2.90 -19.24 -2.53
C PHE A 592 4.23 -19.87 -2.95
N ASP A 593 4.91 -19.29 -3.95
CA ASP A 593 6.11 -19.88 -4.55
C ASP A 593 7.30 -18.91 -4.73
N ALA A 594 7.13 -17.68 -4.25
CA ALA A 594 8.09 -16.58 -4.22
C ALA A 594 8.61 -16.19 -5.61
N ASP A 595 7.75 -16.11 -6.62
CA ASP A 595 8.11 -15.65 -7.96
C ASP A 595 7.89 -14.13 -8.19
N GLY A 596 7.32 -13.42 -7.21
CA GLY A 596 6.99 -12.02 -7.31
C GLY A 596 5.55 -11.73 -7.73
N ARG A 597 4.73 -12.76 -7.97
CA ARG A 597 3.32 -12.67 -8.38
C ARG A 597 2.44 -13.33 -7.34
N ALA A 598 1.25 -12.79 -7.14
CA ALA A 598 0.26 -13.46 -6.33
C ALA A 598 -0.23 -14.74 -7.04
N ASP A 599 -0.35 -15.81 -6.27
CA ASP A 599 -1.01 -17.04 -6.63
C ASP A 599 -2.41 -17.07 -6.03
N LEU A 600 -3.22 -18.02 -6.49
CA LEU A 600 -4.62 -18.13 -6.12
C LEU A 600 -4.89 -19.42 -5.35
N PHE A 601 -5.70 -19.33 -4.31
CA PHE A 601 -6.28 -20.46 -3.60
C PHE A 601 -7.80 -20.32 -3.58
N ALA A 602 -8.51 -21.44 -3.70
CA ALA A 602 -9.96 -21.46 -3.54
C ALA A 602 -10.47 -22.75 -2.90
N LEU A 603 -11.57 -22.63 -2.16
CA LEU A 603 -12.39 -23.75 -1.70
C LEU A 603 -13.60 -23.95 -2.61
N GLY A 604 -14.00 -25.22 -2.73
CA GLY A 604 -15.29 -25.62 -3.23
C GLY A 604 -16.07 -26.35 -2.13
N GLU A 605 -17.26 -25.87 -1.80
CA GLU A 605 -18.08 -26.46 -0.73
C GLU A 605 -18.49 -27.91 -1.00
N GLY A 606 -18.67 -28.29 -2.26
CA GLY A 606 -19.33 -29.55 -2.60
C GLY A 606 -20.85 -29.47 -2.35
N LYS A 607 -21.63 -30.25 -3.11
CA LYS A 607 -23.10 -30.35 -2.97
C LYS A 607 -23.54 -31.80 -3.13
N SER A 608 -24.54 -32.19 -2.34
CA SER A 608 -25.08 -33.55 -2.32
C SER A 608 -24.02 -34.61 -1.99
N SER A 609 -23.54 -35.37 -2.97
CA SER A 609 -22.51 -36.41 -2.81
C SER A 609 -21.10 -35.94 -3.15
N THR A 610 -20.94 -34.67 -3.51
CA THR A 610 -19.63 -34.09 -3.88
C THR A 610 -18.90 -33.61 -2.63
N ASP A 611 -17.68 -34.10 -2.45
CA ASP A 611 -16.79 -33.74 -1.36
C ASP A 611 -16.43 -32.24 -1.37
N GLY A 612 -16.04 -31.70 -0.21
CA GLY A 612 -15.41 -30.39 -0.11
C GLY A 612 -14.00 -30.42 -0.71
N MET A 613 -13.73 -29.48 -1.62
CA MET A 613 -12.51 -29.46 -2.44
C MET A 613 -11.68 -28.21 -2.17
N TRP A 614 -10.39 -28.29 -2.49
CA TRP A 614 -9.50 -27.13 -2.57
C TRP A 614 -8.76 -27.13 -3.90
N TRP A 615 -8.41 -25.95 -4.37
CA TRP A 615 -7.69 -25.70 -5.61
C TRP A 615 -6.69 -24.57 -5.39
N ALA A 616 -5.56 -24.64 -6.08
CA ALA A 616 -4.62 -23.52 -6.16
C ALA A 616 -4.06 -23.39 -7.59
N SER A 617 -3.81 -22.15 -8.00
CA SER A 617 -3.11 -21.83 -9.26
C SER A 617 -1.87 -21.04 -8.96
N HIS A 618 -0.74 -21.59 -9.39
CA HIS A 618 0.59 -20.97 -9.32
C HIS A 618 0.87 -20.29 -10.64
N THR A 619 0.97 -18.97 -10.64
CA THR A 619 1.04 -18.18 -11.87
C THR A 619 2.25 -18.61 -12.72
N GLY A 620 2.00 -19.11 -13.92
CA GLY A 620 3.06 -19.64 -14.79
C GLY A 620 3.61 -21.03 -14.44
N LYS A 621 3.17 -21.66 -13.34
CA LYS A 621 3.61 -23.01 -12.91
C LYS A 621 2.51 -24.08 -12.89
N GLY A 622 1.24 -23.68 -13.04
CA GLY A 622 0.12 -24.60 -13.25
C GLY A 622 -0.85 -24.63 -12.08
N GLN A 623 -1.68 -25.67 -12.00
CA GLN A 623 -2.75 -25.79 -11.01
C GLN A 623 -2.65 -27.10 -10.25
N VAL A 624 -3.00 -27.06 -8.96
CA VAL A 624 -3.08 -28.21 -8.06
C VAL A 624 -4.43 -28.23 -7.36
N SER A 625 -4.88 -29.40 -6.94
CA SER A 625 -6.14 -29.52 -6.20
C SER A 625 -6.18 -30.77 -5.34
N GLY A 626 -7.15 -30.80 -4.43
CA GLY A 626 -7.44 -31.99 -3.64
C GLY A 626 -8.73 -31.85 -2.84
N THR A 627 -8.89 -32.73 -1.87
CA THR A 627 -10.06 -32.77 -0.99
C THR A 627 -9.71 -32.14 0.36
N VAL A 628 -10.58 -31.25 0.84
CA VAL A 628 -10.47 -30.67 2.19
C VAL A 628 -11.14 -31.59 3.21
N ALA A 629 -12.29 -32.17 2.84
CA ALA A 629 -13.05 -33.15 3.59
C ALA A 629 -13.80 -34.08 2.63
N THR A 630 -13.85 -35.39 2.94
CA THR A 630 -14.57 -36.41 2.14
C THR A 630 -16.08 -36.38 2.39
N VAL A 631 -16.64 -35.19 2.48
CA VAL A 631 -18.05 -34.82 2.64
C VAL A 631 -18.21 -33.38 2.15
N PRO A 632 -19.41 -32.94 1.75
CA PRO A 632 -19.67 -31.52 1.53
C PRO A 632 -19.35 -30.71 2.80
N VAL A 633 -18.88 -29.48 2.59
CA VAL A 633 -18.63 -28.49 3.65
C VAL A 633 -19.48 -27.25 3.39
N LYS A 634 -19.53 -26.33 4.36
CA LYS A 634 -20.26 -25.06 4.26
C LYS A 634 -19.63 -23.99 5.13
N TYR A 635 -20.01 -22.73 4.94
CA TYR A 635 -19.48 -21.59 5.69
C TYR A 635 -17.95 -21.54 5.59
N THR A 636 -17.46 -21.61 4.36
CA THR A 636 -16.03 -21.62 4.05
C THR A 636 -15.45 -20.23 4.12
N ASP A 637 -14.25 -20.12 4.66
CA ASP A 637 -13.43 -18.91 4.58
C ASP A 637 -11.95 -19.27 4.50
N ALA A 638 -11.12 -18.40 3.92
CA ALA A 638 -9.69 -18.63 3.75
C ALA A 638 -8.89 -17.33 3.81
N THR A 639 -7.69 -17.41 4.37
CA THR A 639 -6.76 -16.28 4.48
C THR A 639 -5.34 -16.73 4.19
N SER A 640 -4.50 -15.83 3.69
CA SER A 640 -3.09 -16.08 3.39
C SER A 640 -2.17 -15.29 4.32
N GLY A 641 -0.98 -15.81 4.57
CA GLY A 641 0.05 -15.17 5.41
C GLY A 641 1.29 -16.06 5.54
N ASP A 642 2.44 -15.51 5.95
CA ASP A 642 3.66 -16.28 6.22
C ASP A 642 3.64 -16.79 7.68
N PHE A 643 2.86 -17.85 7.92
CA PHE A 643 2.64 -18.39 9.28
C PHE A 643 3.88 -19.03 9.89
N ASN A 644 4.84 -19.40 9.03
CA ASN A 644 6.01 -20.17 9.41
C ASN A 644 7.35 -19.42 9.21
N GLY A 645 7.29 -18.19 8.70
CA GLY A 645 8.41 -17.27 8.58
C GLY A 645 9.47 -17.70 7.55
N ASP A 646 9.10 -18.51 6.55
CA ASP A 646 10.02 -18.98 5.52
C ASP A 646 10.04 -18.08 4.26
N GLY A 647 9.16 -17.08 4.24
CA GLY A 647 9.01 -16.08 3.20
C GLY A 647 7.97 -16.44 2.14
N TYR A 648 7.49 -17.68 2.09
CA TYR A 648 6.39 -18.05 1.20
C TYR A 648 5.07 -17.74 1.89
N ALA A 649 4.09 -17.24 1.13
CA ALA A 649 2.74 -17.18 1.69
C ALA A 649 2.19 -18.60 1.88
N ASP A 650 1.52 -18.81 3.00
CA ASP A 650 0.75 -20.00 3.34
C ASP A 650 -0.75 -19.68 3.25
N VAL A 651 -1.61 -20.69 3.41
CA VAL A 651 -3.08 -20.51 3.50
C VAL A 651 -3.65 -21.25 4.70
N ALA A 652 -4.50 -20.57 5.47
CA ALA A 652 -5.36 -21.17 6.48
C ALA A 652 -6.80 -21.10 6.01
N ALA A 653 -7.48 -22.25 5.95
CA ALA A 653 -8.86 -22.34 5.48
C ALA A 653 -9.75 -22.97 6.56
N THR A 654 -10.89 -22.34 6.86
CA THR A 654 -11.89 -22.84 7.80
C THR A 654 -13.20 -23.20 7.10
N TYR A 655 -13.88 -24.21 7.63
CA TYR A 655 -15.12 -24.73 7.06
C TYR A 655 -15.87 -25.59 8.07
N VAL A 656 -17.19 -25.69 7.90
CA VAL A 656 -18.06 -26.58 8.69
C VAL A 656 -18.40 -27.83 7.90
N ARG A 657 -18.15 -29.00 8.46
CA ARG A 657 -18.52 -30.28 7.83
C ARG A 657 -20.03 -30.50 7.92
N THR A 658 -20.65 -30.96 6.83
CA THR A 658 -22.11 -31.19 6.79
C THR A 658 -22.57 -32.44 7.56
N ASP A 659 -21.70 -33.44 7.72
CA ASP A 659 -22.02 -34.72 8.38
C ASP A 659 -22.08 -34.62 9.91
N THR A 660 -21.17 -33.83 10.49
CA THR A 660 -21.01 -33.67 11.94
C THR A 660 -21.47 -32.32 12.45
N GLY A 661 -21.59 -31.33 11.54
CA GLY A 661 -21.82 -29.93 11.90
C GLY A 661 -20.63 -29.27 12.60
N LYS A 662 -19.44 -29.90 12.61
CA LYS A 662 -18.25 -29.39 13.28
C LYS A 662 -17.36 -28.58 12.35
N ALA A 663 -16.84 -27.47 12.88
CA ALA A 663 -15.92 -26.59 12.17
C ALA A 663 -14.46 -27.08 12.30
N GLU A 664 -13.72 -27.01 11.20
CA GLU A 664 -12.30 -27.40 11.13
C GLU A 664 -11.46 -26.26 10.53
N VAL A 665 -10.14 -26.34 10.74
CA VAL A 665 -9.14 -25.49 10.07
C VAL A 665 -8.09 -26.37 9.41
N ARG A 666 -7.73 -26.03 8.17
CA ARG A 666 -6.67 -26.71 7.43
C ARG A 666 -5.58 -25.71 7.04
N TRP A 667 -4.33 -26.11 7.24
CA TRP A 667 -3.16 -25.35 6.82
C TRP A 667 -2.58 -25.92 5.53
N PHE A 668 -2.29 -25.02 4.60
CA PHE A 668 -1.55 -25.27 3.38
C PHE A 668 -0.27 -24.44 3.42
N LYS A 669 0.86 -25.10 3.19
CA LYS A 669 2.18 -24.49 3.27
C LYS A 669 2.72 -24.17 1.88
N GLY A 670 3.17 -22.93 1.69
CA GLY A 670 3.88 -22.46 0.51
C GLY A 670 5.30 -23.00 0.42
N GLY A 671 5.91 -22.84 -0.75
CA GLY A 671 7.27 -23.27 -1.02
C GLY A 671 7.62 -23.11 -2.48
N ALA A 672 8.88 -23.31 -2.85
CA ALA A 672 9.37 -23.07 -4.22
C ALA A 672 8.62 -23.80 -5.35
N SER A 673 7.85 -24.85 -5.03
CA SER A 673 7.00 -25.59 -5.97
C SER A 673 5.50 -25.27 -5.85
N GLY A 674 5.15 -24.24 -5.09
CA GLY A 674 3.79 -23.87 -4.78
C GLY A 674 3.25 -24.49 -3.50
N LEU A 675 1.95 -24.31 -3.34
CA LEU A 675 1.17 -24.60 -2.15
C LEU A 675 0.95 -26.11 -1.98
N THR A 676 1.18 -26.62 -0.77
CA THR A 676 1.01 -28.02 -0.40
C THR A 676 0.12 -28.16 0.83
N ALA A 677 -0.78 -29.14 0.83
CA ALA A 677 -1.61 -29.40 2.01
C ALA A 677 -0.78 -30.07 3.12
N VAL A 678 -0.75 -29.46 4.32
CA VAL A 678 -0.07 -30.04 5.49
C VAL A 678 -1.02 -30.96 6.23
N GLY A 679 -2.17 -30.44 6.67
CA GLY A 679 -3.16 -31.20 7.43
C GLY A 679 -4.14 -30.33 8.20
N LYS A 680 -5.10 -30.99 8.85
CA LYS A 680 -6.03 -30.34 9.77
C LYS A 680 -5.28 -29.91 11.03
N LEU A 681 -5.50 -28.66 11.45
CA LEU A 681 -4.98 -28.17 12.72
C LEU A 681 -5.79 -28.74 13.88
N ASN A 682 -5.14 -29.04 15.00
CA ASN A 682 -5.82 -29.55 16.21
C ASN A 682 -6.44 -28.41 17.03
N ILE A 683 -7.28 -27.62 16.38
CA ILE A 683 -8.04 -26.49 16.91
C ILE A 683 -9.44 -26.52 16.30
N ALA A 684 -10.42 -25.96 16.99
CA ALA A 684 -11.76 -25.81 16.43
C ALA A 684 -11.76 -24.73 15.32
N GLY A 685 -12.44 -25.00 14.21
CA GLY A 685 -12.68 -24.00 13.18
C GLY A 685 -13.76 -23.00 13.54
N GLY A 686 -14.22 -22.26 12.53
CA GLY A 686 -15.23 -21.21 12.66
C GLY A 686 -15.93 -20.93 11.33
N ARG A 687 -16.45 -19.71 11.20
CA ARG A 687 -17.09 -19.21 9.96
C ARG A 687 -16.29 -18.11 9.26
N SER A 688 -15.33 -17.53 9.95
CA SER A 688 -14.44 -16.51 9.40
C SER A 688 -13.02 -16.68 9.93
N VAL A 689 -12.02 -16.27 9.15
CA VAL A 689 -10.60 -16.32 9.53
C VAL A 689 -9.82 -15.15 8.92
N VAL A 690 -8.93 -14.54 9.72
CA VAL A 690 -8.02 -13.49 9.23
C VAL A 690 -6.60 -13.77 9.71
N ALA A 691 -5.62 -13.49 8.84
CA ALA A 691 -4.19 -13.58 9.13
C ALA A 691 -3.58 -12.19 9.35
N ALA A 692 -2.70 -12.09 10.35
CA ALA A 692 -1.81 -10.95 10.54
C ALA A 692 -0.76 -11.27 11.61
N ASP A 693 0.39 -10.59 11.59
CA ASP A 693 1.39 -10.63 12.67
C ASP A 693 0.92 -9.81 13.90
N PHE A 694 -0.05 -10.36 14.64
CA PHE A 694 -0.72 -9.67 15.76
C PHE A 694 0.23 -9.29 16.90
N ASN A 695 1.33 -10.03 17.07
CA ASN A 695 2.33 -9.81 18.12
C ASN A 695 3.68 -9.29 17.59
N ASN A 696 3.74 -8.86 16.32
CA ASN A 696 4.91 -8.30 15.63
C ASN A 696 6.20 -9.12 15.83
N ASN A 697 6.08 -10.45 15.82
CA ASN A 697 7.18 -11.40 16.00
C ASN A 697 7.79 -11.85 14.67
N GLY A 698 7.20 -11.46 13.54
CA GLY A 698 7.62 -11.80 12.19
C GLY A 698 7.07 -13.12 11.63
N TYR A 699 6.08 -13.70 12.28
CA TYR A 699 5.24 -14.80 11.83
C TYR A 699 3.79 -14.32 11.82
N ASP A 700 3.06 -14.57 10.73
CA ASP A 700 1.63 -14.24 10.73
C ASP A 700 0.89 -15.21 11.66
N ASP A 701 0.06 -14.67 12.54
CA ASP A 701 -0.89 -15.41 13.36
C ASP A 701 -2.24 -15.49 12.63
N ILE A 702 -3.16 -16.35 13.09
CA ILE A 702 -4.55 -16.36 12.60
C ILE A 702 -5.54 -16.08 13.73
N VAL A 703 -6.64 -15.42 13.42
CA VAL A 703 -7.81 -15.30 14.29
C VAL A 703 -9.01 -15.95 13.62
N ILE A 704 -9.67 -16.86 14.32
CA ILE A 704 -10.84 -17.60 13.86
C ILE A 704 -12.08 -17.07 14.57
N GLY A 705 -13.10 -16.67 13.80
CA GLY A 705 -14.40 -16.25 14.30
C GLY A 705 -15.35 -17.43 14.48
N GLN A 706 -15.88 -17.59 15.70
CA GLN A 706 -16.55 -18.81 16.15
C GLN A 706 -17.93 -18.49 16.76
N PRO A 707 -18.93 -18.19 15.94
CA PRO A 707 -20.21 -17.64 16.40
C PRO A 707 -21.09 -18.64 17.15
N TYR A 708 -20.90 -19.95 16.97
CA TYR A 708 -21.85 -20.96 17.49
C TYR A 708 -21.19 -22.12 18.24
N THR A 709 -21.70 -22.39 19.45
CA THR A 709 -21.31 -23.53 20.28
C THR A 709 -21.43 -24.88 19.57
N ALA A 710 -22.46 -25.05 18.73
CA ALA A 710 -22.69 -26.31 18.03
C ALA A 710 -21.55 -26.67 17.04
N GLU A 711 -20.91 -25.65 16.45
CA GLU A 711 -19.91 -25.81 15.40
C GLU A 711 -18.51 -25.98 15.98
N SER A 712 -18.16 -25.13 16.95
CA SER A 712 -16.79 -24.99 17.46
C SER A 712 -16.64 -25.26 18.97
N GLY A 713 -17.74 -25.43 19.70
CA GLY A 713 -17.72 -25.45 21.16
C GLY A 713 -17.55 -24.06 21.80
N ALA A 714 -17.80 -22.99 21.04
CA ALA A 714 -17.72 -21.61 21.52
C ALA A 714 -18.63 -21.30 22.71
N TYR A 715 -18.36 -20.19 23.40
CA TYR A 715 -19.28 -19.58 24.36
C TYR A 715 -20.64 -19.24 23.72
N ALA A 716 -21.68 -19.06 24.54
CA ALA A 716 -23.07 -18.90 24.09
C ALA A 716 -23.26 -17.76 23.06
N GLY A 717 -22.63 -16.60 23.29
CA GLY A 717 -22.65 -15.46 22.36
C GLY A 717 -21.59 -15.51 21.27
N GLY A 718 -20.87 -16.62 21.12
CA GLY A 718 -19.74 -16.73 20.20
C GLY A 718 -18.42 -16.27 20.83
N GLN A 719 -17.35 -16.36 20.04
CA GLN A 719 -16.00 -16.01 20.45
C GLN A 719 -15.09 -15.77 19.24
N VAL A 720 -13.91 -15.21 19.50
CA VAL A 720 -12.77 -15.24 18.57
C VAL A 720 -11.60 -15.98 19.21
N THR A 721 -10.86 -16.76 18.43
CA THR A 721 -9.67 -17.48 18.89
C THR A 721 -8.47 -17.14 18.02
N MET A 722 -7.48 -16.47 18.61
CA MET A 722 -6.17 -16.26 18.01
C MET A 722 -5.30 -17.51 18.20
N VAL A 723 -4.53 -17.86 17.17
CA VAL A 723 -3.58 -18.97 17.15
C VAL A 723 -2.26 -18.44 16.62
N TYR A 724 -1.20 -18.55 17.41
CA TYR A 724 0.06 -17.91 17.07
C TYR A 724 0.84 -18.69 16.00
N GLY A 725 1.40 -17.95 15.04
CA GLY A 725 2.39 -18.42 14.09
C GLY A 725 3.75 -18.64 14.76
N THR A 726 4.51 -19.58 14.22
CA THR A 726 5.82 -20.01 14.71
C THR A 726 6.62 -20.60 13.55
N SER A 727 7.93 -20.75 13.71
CA SER A 727 8.79 -21.39 12.71
C SER A 727 8.40 -22.82 12.30
N THR A 728 7.49 -23.47 13.04
CA THR A 728 6.98 -24.82 12.75
C THR A 728 5.50 -24.86 12.37
N GLY A 729 4.86 -23.71 12.12
CA GLY A 729 3.42 -23.56 11.94
C GLY A 729 2.77 -22.97 13.18
N PHE A 730 1.69 -23.57 13.70
CA PHE A 730 0.88 -22.95 14.74
C PHE A 730 1.13 -23.51 16.15
N SER A 731 1.23 -22.64 17.16
CA SER A 731 1.31 -23.07 18.57
C SER A 731 0.82 -22.00 19.54
N GLY A 732 0.07 -22.41 20.56
CA GLY A 732 -0.54 -21.50 21.53
C GLY A 732 -1.81 -20.85 21.00
N ILE A 733 -2.78 -20.67 21.89
CA ILE A 733 -4.08 -20.10 21.56
C ILE A 733 -4.49 -19.05 22.59
N ARG A 734 -5.30 -18.10 22.15
CA ARG A 734 -5.96 -17.12 23.00
C ARG A 734 -7.39 -16.91 22.53
N THR A 735 -8.35 -17.15 23.41
CA THR A 735 -9.78 -16.99 23.11
C THR A 735 -10.33 -15.77 23.85
N LEU A 736 -11.12 -14.95 23.15
CA LEU A 736 -11.81 -13.78 23.68
C LEU A 736 -13.31 -13.86 23.33
N HIS A 737 -14.15 -13.39 24.26
CA HIS A 737 -15.61 -13.34 24.15
C HIS A 737 -16.14 -12.24 25.08
N GLN A 738 -17.44 -11.90 25.02
CA GLN A 738 -18.02 -10.79 25.82
C GLN A 738 -17.90 -10.96 27.34
N ASN A 739 -17.77 -12.19 27.86
CA ASN A 739 -17.51 -12.41 29.30
C ASN A 739 -16.00 -12.37 29.66
N THR A 740 -15.11 -12.11 28.70
CA THR A 740 -13.68 -11.91 28.98
C THR A 740 -13.47 -10.57 29.66
N SER A 741 -12.63 -10.54 30.70
CA SER A 741 -12.30 -9.30 31.42
C SER A 741 -11.82 -8.19 30.48
N GLY A 742 -12.47 -7.02 30.56
CA GLY A 742 -12.19 -5.85 29.73
C GLY A 742 -13.02 -5.75 28.44
N VAL A 743 -13.68 -6.84 28.02
CA VAL A 743 -14.57 -6.84 26.86
C VAL A 743 -15.95 -6.30 27.26
N PRO A 744 -16.51 -5.29 26.56
CA PRO A 744 -17.86 -4.79 26.82
C PRO A 744 -18.94 -5.82 26.48
N GLY A 745 -20.10 -5.69 27.13
CA GLY A 745 -21.28 -6.53 26.89
C GLY A 745 -21.35 -7.76 27.78
N SER A 746 -22.21 -8.70 27.43
CA SER A 746 -22.35 -10.01 28.07
C SER A 746 -22.57 -11.05 26.99
N ALA A 747 -22.02 -12.26 27.14
CA ALA A 747 -22.18 -13.29 26.11
C ALA A 747 -23.57 -13.94 26.26
N GLU A 748 -24.48 -13.62 25.35
CA GLU A 748 -25.87 -14.10 25.32
C GLU A 748 -26.05 -15.11 24.18
N SER A 749 -26.91 -16.11 24.36
CA SER A 749 -27.06 -17.16 23.34
C SER A 749 -27.74 -16.62 22.09
N GLY A 750 -26.98 -16.31 21.05
CA GLY A 750 -27.55 -15.84 19.78
C GLY A 750 -26.69 -14.80 19.08
N ASP A 751 -25.93 -14.02 19.85
CA ASP A 751 -25.21 -12.80 19.42
C ASP A 751 -24.25 -13.01 18.25
N ALA A 752 -23.73 -14.24 18.15
CA ALA A 752 -22.89 -14.71 17.05
C ALA A 752 -21.59 -13.91 16.89
N LEU A 753 -20.92 -13.55 17.99
CA LEU A 753 -19.60 -12.95 17.98
C LEU A 753 -18.59 -13.83 17.20
N GLY A 754 -17.86 -13.19 16.30
CA GLY A 754 -16.97 -13.86 15.37
C GLY A 754 -17.67 -14.33 14.10
N TRP A 755 -18.83 -13.76 13.76
CA TRP A 755 -19.48 -13.98 12.47
C TRP A 755 -18.60 -13.53 11.30
N SER A 756 -17.97 -12.37 11.45
CA SER A 756 -16.97 -11.81 10.53
C SER A 756 -15.77 -11.30 11.33
N VAL A 757 -14.57 -11.36 10.75
CA VAL A 757 -13.35 -10.82 11.35
C VAL A 757 -12.51 -10.08 10.32
N SER A 758 -11.81 -9.03 10.74
CA SER A 758 -10.82 -8.32 9.94
C SER A 758 -9.76 -7.70 10.84
N ALA A 759 -8.57 -7.43 10.32
CA ALA A 759 -7.41 -7.03 11.10
C ALA A 759 -6.65 -5.89 10.43
N GLY A 760 -6.14 -4.97 11.24
CA GLY A 760 -5.33 -3.85 10.77
C GLY A 760 -4.86 -2.98 11.95
N ASP A 761 -3.78 -2.22 11.78
CA ASP A 761 -3.34 -1.25 12.80
C ASP A 761 -4.21 0.01 12.70
N TYR A 762 -5.34 0.01 13.41
CA TYR A 762 -6.31 1.09 13.34
C TYR A 762 -5.80 2.37 14.00
N ASN A 763 -4.99 2.20 15.04
CA ASN A 763 -4.62 3.28 15.92
C ASN A 763 -3.21 3.85 15.63
N GLY A 764 -2.47 3.21 14.72
CA GLY A 764 -1.15 3.62 14.26
C GLY A 764 -0.05 3.39 15.30
N ASP A 765 -0.24 2.47 16.25
CA ASP A 765 0.76 2.18 17.29
C ASP A 765 1.71 1.04 16.94
N GLY A 766 1.59 0.47 15.73
CA GLY A 766 2.44 -0.59 15.21
C GLY A 766 2.03 -2.00 15.66
N TRP A 767 0.88 -2.15 16.31
CA TRP A 767 0.27 -3.43 16.64
C TRP A 767 -1.00 -3.64 15.83
N ILE A 768 -1.20 -4.86 15.34
CA ILE A 768 -2.42 -5.18 14.60
C ILE A 768 -3.59 -5.31 15.57
N ASP A 769 -4.66 -4.57 15.28
CA ASP A 769 -5.92 -4.65 15.99
C ASP A 769 -6.89 -5.62 15.27
N LEU A 770 -7.95 -6.05 15.96
CA LEU A 770 -8.97 -6.96 15.40
C LEU A 770 -10.37 -6.35 15.49
N LEU A 771 -11.12 -6.42 14.40
CA LEU A 771 -12.57 -6.26 14.37
C LEU A 771 -13.24 -7.65 14.38
N ALA A 772 -14.30 -7.79 15.17
CA ALA A 772 -15.14 -8.98 15.18
C ALA A 772 -16.63 -8.63 15.25
N GLY A 773 -17.40 -9.07 14.26
CA GLY A 773 -18.84 -8.84 14.18
C GLY A 773 -19.65 -9.78 15.08
N ALA A 774 -20.70 -9.25 15.68
CA ALA A 774 -21.75 -9.96 16.41
C ALA A 774 -23.12 -9.45 15.88
N PRO A 775 -23.50 -9.83 14.65
CA PRO A 775 -24.65 -9.25 13.94
C PRO A 775 -26.01 -9.64 14.53
N ARG A 776 -26.04 -10.44 15.60
CA ARG A 776 -27.28 -10.86 16.26
C ARG A 776 -27.38 -10.37 17.69
N GLU A 777 -26.50 -9.45 18.08
CA GLU A 777 -26.60 -8.77 19.37
C GLU A 777 -27.90 -7.94 19.42
N ASP A 778 -28.62 -8.07 20.53
CA ASP A 778 -29.81 -7.27 20.82
C ASP A 778 -29.42 -5.93 21.45
N MET A 779 -29.96 -4.82 20.93
CA MET A 779 -29.69 -3.48 21.46
C MET A 779 -30.90 -2.97 22.26
N THR A 780 -30.71 -2.73 23.57
CA THR A 780 -31.82 -2.45 24.51
C THR A 780 -31.94 -0.99 25.00
N ARG A 781 -31.05 -0.08 24.56
CA ARG A 781 -30.85 1.27 25.14
C ARG A 781 -32.13 2.12 25.22
N ASP A 782 -32.98 2.09 24.19
CA ASP A 782 -34.24 2.86 24.11
C ASP A 782 -35.44 1.99 23.67
N GLY A 783 -35.37 0.68 23.93
CA GLY A 783 -36.33 -0.33 23.46
C GLY A 783 -35.60 -1.58 22.97
N ASN A 784 -36.29 -2.73 22.91
CA ASN A 784 -35.68 -3.99 22.46
C ASN A 784 -35.61 -4.02 20.93
N ARG A 785 -34.42 -3.80 20.37
CA ARG A 785 -34.14 -3.95 18.93
C ARG A 785 -33.40 -5.26 18.74
N ALA A 786 -34.16 -6.29 18.35
CA ALA A 786 -33.62 -7.63 18.20
C ALA A 786 -32.71 -7.71 16.97
N ASP A 787 -31.62 -8.47 17.07
CA ASP A 787 -30.67 -8.70 15.97
C ASP A 787 -30.16 -7.40 15.30
N ALA A 788 -30.05 -6.32 16.08
CA ALA A 788 -29.57 -5.03 15.58
C ALA A 788 -28.06 -5.08 15.27
N GLY A 789 -27.31 -5.84 16.07
CA GLY A 789 -25.90 -6.16 15.85
C GLY A 789 -24.91 -5.16 16.46
N THR A 790 -23.69 -5.66 16.69
CA THR A 790 -22.53 -4.86 17.12
C THR A 790 -21.24 -5.39 16.50
N THR A 791 -20.17 -4.60 16.55
CA THR A 791 -18.81 -5.01 16.23
C THR A 791 -17.89 -4.71 17.41
N LEU A 792 -17.12 -5.70 17.86
CA LEU A 792 -16.08 -5.52 18.87
C LEU A 792 -14.75 -5.18 18.19
N PHE A 793 -14.12 -4.11 18.65
CA PHE A 793 -12.74 -3.79 18.33
C PHE A 793 -11.85 -4.24 19.49
N PHE A 794 -10.89 -5.13 19.22
CA PHE A 794 -9.87 -5.56 20.16
C PHE A 794 -8.55 -4.88 19.85
N LYS A 795 -8.05 -4.11 20.82
CA LYS A 795 -6.76 -3.45 20.70
C LYS A 795 -5.61 -4.48 20.68
N GLY A 796 -4.70 -4.32 19.73
CA GLY A 796 -3.45 -5.05 19.60
C GLY A 796 -2.44 -4.69 20.69
N THR A 797 -1.58 -5.64 21.03
CA THR A 797 -0.48 -5.46 21.99
C THR A 797 0.72 -6.31 21.59
N SER A 798 1.82 -6.18 22.33
CA SER A 798 3.00 -7.05 22.16
C SER A 798 2.78 -8.54 22.40
N THR A 799 1.58 -8.95 22.82
CA THR A 799 1.20 -10.36 22.97
C THR A 799 0.04 -10.76 22.05
N GLY A 800 -0.27 -9.93 21.04
CA GLY A 800 -1.47 -10.03 20.22
C GLY A 800 -2.68 -9.33 20.84
N ILE A 801 -3.87 -9.78 20.47
CA ILE A 801 -5.14 -9.23 20.96
C ILE A 801 -5.43 -9.62 22.42
N ASN A 802 -6.10 -8.75 23.17
CA ASN A 802 -6.65 -9.08 24.49
C ASN A 802 -7.94 -8.28 24.77
N GLY A 803 -8.54 -8.48 25.95
CA GLY A 803 -9.78 -7.79 26.32
C GLY A 803 -9.59 -6.34 26.83
N ALA A 804 -8.37 -5.93 27.19
CA ALA A 804 -8.13 -4.59 27.70
C ALA A 804 -8.14 -3.57 26.56
N GLY A 805 -8.93 -2.49 26.72
CA GLY A 805 -9.07 -1.48 25.66
C GLY A 805 -10.02 -1.89 24.54
N THR A 806 -10.74 -3.00 24.68
CA THR A 806 -11.79 -3.40 23.74
C THR A 806 -12.96 -2.42 23.77
N VAL A 807 -13.46 -2.06 22.59
CA VAL A 807 -14.60 -1.14 22.42
C VAL A 807 -15.68 -1.85 21.60
N SER A 808 -16.95 -1.62 21.93
CA SER A 808 -18.08 -2.05 21.12
C SER A 808 -18.55 -0.89 20.24
N LEU A 809 -18.74 -1.18 18.95
CA LEU A 809 -19.25 -0.28 17.93
C LEU A 809 -20.64 -0.72 17.51
N SER A 810 -21.56 0.22 17.39
CA SER A 810 -22.92 0.04 16.87
C SER A 810 -23.35 1.31 16.16
N GLN A 811 -24.49 1.31 15.49
CA GLN A 811 -25.09 2.53 14.93
C GLN A 811 -25.44 3.57 16.02
N ASP A 812 -25.52 3.18 17.31
CA ASP A 812 -25.69 4.08 18.45
C ASP A 812 -24.36 4.69 18.96
N THR A 813 -23.21 4.29 18.41
CA THR A 813 -21.90 4.84 18.79
C THR A 813 -21.81 6.31 18.39
N SER A 814 -21.34 7.17 19.30
CA SER A 814 -21.24 8.61 19.04
C SER A 814 -20.41 8.94 17.80
N GLY A 815 -21.03 9.63 16.84
CA GLY A 815 -20.42 9.99 15.56
C GLY A 815 -20.57 8.94 14.46
N MET A 816 -21.12 7.76 14.77
CA MET A 816 -21.49 6.74 13.80
C MET A 816 -22.77 7.21 13.09
N PRO A 817 -22.79 7.31 11.75
CA PRO A 817 -24.00 7.65 11.02
C PRO A 817 -24.95 6.44 10.94
N GLY A 818 -26.23 6.72 10.64
CA GLY A 818 -27.30 5.72 10.65
C GLY A 818 -28.11 5.77 11.94
N ALA A 819 -29.07 4.86 12.08
CA ALA A 819 -29.86 4.68 13.28
C ALA A 819 -30.06 3.18 13.50
N THR A 820 -30.01 2.74 14.75
CA THR A 820 -30.22 1.32 15.07
C THR A 820 -31.70 0.94 14.95
N GLU A 821 -31.96 -0.10 14.17
CA GLU A 821 -33.25 -0.75 13.97
C GLU A 821 -33.17 -2.27 14.21
N THR A 822 -34.33 -2.92 14.28
CA THR A 822 -34.41 -4.38 14.44
C THR A 822 -33.98 -5.06 13.13
N ASN A 823 -33.13 -6.08 13.23
CA ASN A 823 -32.56 -6.82 12.10
C ASN A 823 -31.59 -6.05 11.19
N ASP A 824 -31.00 -4.92 11.60
CA ASP A 824 -29.97 -4.27 10.78
C ASP A 824 -28.73 -5.14 10.62
N ARG A 825 -28.48 -6.01 11.62
CA ARG A 825 -27.38 -6.97 11.65
C ARG A 825 -26.01 -6.32 11.48
N PHE A 826 -25.82 -5.17 12.11
CA PHE A 826 -24.55 -4.45 12.09
C PHE A 826 -23.40 -5.35 12.57
N GLY A 827 -22.33 -5.44 11.77
CA GLY A 827 -21.26 -6.43 11.96
C GLY A 827 -21.46 -7.72 11.18
N SER A 828 -22.34 -7.75 10.17
CA SER A 828 -22.52 -8.89 9.27
C SER A 828 -21.30 -9.15 8.38
N ALA A 829 -20.57 -8.09 8.03
CA ALA A 829 -19.23 -8.14 7.49
C ALA A 829 -18.41 -6.96 8.04
N VAL A 830 -17.11 -7.15 8.19
CA VAL A 830 -16.19 -6.11 8.65
C VAL A 830 -14.96 -6.10 7.75
N SER A 831 -14.43 -4.91 7.46
CA SER A 831 -13.19 -4.73 6.72
C SER A 831 -12.34 -3.67 7.40
N ALA A 832 -11.04 -3.93 7.49
CA ALA A 832 -10.03 -3.03 8.03
C ALA A 832 -8.89 -2.87 7.03
N ALA A 833 -8.73 -1.65 6.50
CA ALA A 833 -7.63 -1.28 5.60
C ALA A 833 -7.47 0.22 5.52
N ASP A 834 -6.34 0.69 5.02
CA ASP A 834 -6.04 2.11 4.88
C ASP A 834 -6.74 2.72 3.65
N PHE A 835 -8.04 2.99 3.77
CA PHE A 835 -8.85 3.60 2.72
C PHE A 835 -8.53 5.11 2.53
N THR A 836 -7.85 5.73 3.50
CA THR A 836 -7.48 7.16 3.49
C THR A 836 -6.02 7.43 3.10
N GLY A 837 -5.18 6.39 3.08
CA GLY A 837 -3.74 6.45 2.78
C GLY A 837 -2.92 7.04 3.92
N ASP A 838 -3.48 7.14 5.13
CA ASP A 838 -2.85 7.81 6.27
C ASP A 838 -1.94 6.88 7.09
N GLY A 839 -1.76 5.64 6.65
CA GLY A 839 -0.95 4.60 7.26
C GLY A 839 -1.64 3.87 8.41
N LYS A 840 -2.90 4.20 8.73
CA LYS A 840 -3.72 3.47 9.70
C LYS A 840 -4.82 2.71 8.98
N ALA A 841 -5.21 1.57 9.52
CA ALA A 841 -6.41 0.92 9.07
C ALA A 841 -7.65 1.76 9.44
N ASP A 842 -8.49 2.04 8.46
CA ASP A 842 -9.84 2.51 8.66
C ASP A 842 -10.79 1.32 8.83
N VAL A 843 -11.99 1.54 9.35
CA VAL A 843 -12.98 0.50 9.63
C VAL A 843 -14.18 0.66 8.70
N VAL A 844 -14.62 -0.45 8.12
CA VAL A 844 -15.92 -0.55 7.45
C VAL A 844 -16.72 -1.66 8.09
N VAL A 845 -17.98 -1.37 8.45
CA VAL A 845 -18.90 -2.32 9.05
C VAL A 845 -20.18 -2.41 8.22
N GLY A 846 -20.56 -3.62 7.83
CA GLY A 846 -21.77 -3.91 7.08
C GLY A 846 -22.97 -4.16 7.99
N GLY A 847 -24.17 -3.85 7.48
CA GLY A 847 -25.44 -4.29 8.03
C GLY A 847 -26.29 -4.84 6.90
N ASP A 848 -26.27 -6.17 6.71
CA ASP A 848 -26.91 -6.84 5.57
C ASP A 848 -28.45 -6.89 5.64
N GLY A 849 -29.01 -6.57 6.79
CA GLY A 849 -30.45 -6.57 7.04
C GLY A 849 -31.13 -5.21 6.99
N GLU A 850 -30.35 -4.12 6.92
CA GLU A 850 -30.86 -2.74 6.77
C GLU A 850 -31.87 -2.64 5.60
N ASP A 851 -32.93 -1.83 5.79
CA ASP A 851 -33.94 -1.54 4.77
C ASP A 851 -34.58 -2.82 4.17
N ALA A 852 -34.94 -3.77 5.04
CA ALA A 852 -35.51 -5.07 4.67
C ALA A 852 -34.59 -5.93 3.78
N GLY A 853 -33.27 -5.87 4.02
CA GLY A 853 -32.26 -6.67 3.32
C GLY A 853 -31.66 -6.00 2.09
N ALA A 854 -31.93 -4.72 1.86
CA ALA A 854 -31.20 -3.96 0.84
C ALA A 854 -29.72 -3.79 1.26
N GLY A 855 -29.50 -3.59 2.56
CA GLY A 855 -28.20 -3.57 3.20
C GLY A 855 -27.46 -2.24 3.05
N GLN A 856 -26.44 -2.07 3.89
CA GLN A 856 -25.59 -0.89 3.95
C GLN A 856 -24.18 -1.23 4.45
N PHE A 857 -23.26 -0.28 4.28
CA PHE A 857 -22.04 -0.25 5.07
C PHE A 857 -21.75 1.14 5.62
N THR A 858 -21.08 1.15 6.76
CA THR A 858 -20.64 2.35 7.46
C THR A 858 -19.12 2.37 7.56
N PHE A 859 -18.52 3.47 7.13
CA PHE A 859 -17.09 3.75 7.24
C PHE A 859 -16.80 4.55 8.52
N ALA A 860 -15.67 4.28 9.17
CA ALA A 860 -15.08 5.08 10.24
C ALA A 860 -13.56 5.21 10.03
N PRO A 861 -13.02 6.43 10.02
CA PRO A 861 -11.59 6.62 9.78
C PRO A 861 -10.74 6.09 10.94
N GLY A 862 -9.51 5.68 10.67
CA GLY A 862 -8.47 5.30 11.63
C GLY A 862 -8.16 6.42 12.61
N ARG A 863 -8.06 6.11 13.91
CA ARG A 863 -7.83 7.09 14.98
C ARG A 863 -6.94 6.50 16.06
N SER A 864 -6.15 7.36 16.72
CA SER A 864 -5.37 6.97 17.89
C SER A 864 -6.23 6.47 19.07
N THR A 865 -7.54 6.78 19.09
CA THR A 865 -8.51 6.25 20.05
C THR A 865 -9.86 6.00 19.38
N LEU A 866 -10.51 4.88 19.70
CA LEU A 866 -11.78 4.44 19.10
C LEU A 866 -13.06 4.91 19.74
N THR A 867 -12.98 5.70 20.81
CA THR A 867 -14.17 6.16 21.53
C THR A 867 -14.99 7.21 20.76
N SER A 868 -14.49 7.68 19.62
CA SER A 868 -15.17 8.66 18.74
C SER A 868 -14.88 8.34 17.28
N VAL A 869 -15.93 8.06 16.51
CA VAL A 869 -15.84 7.73 15.06
C VAL A 869 -16.24 8.91 14.17
N THR A 870 -15.97 10.13 14.63
CA THR A 870 -16.28 11.38 13.92
C THR A 870 -15.73 11.36 12.50
N GLY A 871 -16.53 11.82 11.54
CA GLY A 871 -16.19 11.74 10.11
C GLY A 871 -16.57 10.40 9.47
N GLY A 872 -17.29 9.54 10.19
CA GLY A 872 -17.87 8.33 9.62
C GLY A 872 -18.88 8.64 8.51
N LEU A 873 -18.97 7.71 7.55
CA LEU A 873 -19.83 7.83 6.38
C LEU A 873 -20.79 6.65 6.30
N TYR A 874 -22.05 6.92 6.00
CA TYR A 874 -23.07 5.90 5.73
C TYR A 874 -23.26 5.74 4.22
N THR A 875 -23.23 4.50 3.75
CA THR A 875 -23.48 4.17 2.34
C THR A 875 -24.48 3.02 2.23
N GLY A 876 -25.71 3.35 1.84
CA GLY A 876 -26.75 2.38 1.54
C GLY A 876 -26.73 1.88 0.09
N SER A 877 -27.48 0.81 -0.17
CA SER A 877 -27.64 0.19 -1.50
C SER A 877 -28.01 1.17 -2.62
N SER A 878 -28.89 2.14 -2.36
CA SER A 878 -29.33 3.14 -3.35
C SER A 878 -28.20 4.07 -3.79
N GLN A 879 -27.32 4.49 -2.86
CA GLN A 879 -26.14 5.29 -3.18
C GLN A 879 -25.16 4.50 -4.04
N LEU A 880 -25.06 3.18 -3.82
CA LEU A 880 -24.29 2.25 -4.64
C LEU A 880 -24.99 1.85 -5.95
N GLY A 881 -26.24 2.27 -6.17
CA GLY A 881 -27.03 1.83 -7.33
C GLY A 881 -27.22 0.31 -7.37
N ALA A 882 -27.16 -0.35 -6.21
CA ALA A 882 -27.38 -1.77 -6.06
C ALA A 882 -28.88 -2.10 -6.00
N SER A 883 -29.25 -3.33 -6.33
CA SER A 883 -30.64 -3.80 -6.18
C SER A 883 -31.05 -3.90 -4.72
N ALA A 884 -32.35 -3.78 -4.43
CA ALA A 884 -32.88 -3.95 -3.07
C ALA A 884 -32.73 -5.36 -2.48
N THR A 885 -32.29 -6.35 -3.27
CA THR A 885 -31.97 -7.72 -2.82
C THR A 885 -30.48 -7.99 -2.77
N ALA A 886 -29.64 -6.95 -2.85
CA ALA A 886 -28.20 -7.10 -2.92
C ALA A 886 -27.57 -7.52 -1.59
N HIS A 887 -28.23 -7.26 -0.45
CA HIS A 887 -27.71 -7.51 0.89
C HIS A 887 -26.30 -6.92 1.07
N ILE A 888 -26.17 -5.63 0.75
CA ILE A 888 -24.90 -4.91 0.92
C ILE A 888 -24.46 -5.03 2.39
N GLY A 889 -23.19 -5.35 2.61
CA GLY A 889 -22.66 -5.59 3.95
C GLY A 889 -22.67 -7.06 4.40
N ASP A 890 -23.06 -8.03 3.55
CA ASP A 890 -22.89 -9.48 3.81
C ASP A 890 -21.49 -9.99 3.40
N ASN A 891 -20.87 -9.38 2.38
CA ASN A 891 -19.52 -9.70 1.92
C ASN A 891 -18.74 -8.44 1.53
N MET A 892 -17.61 -8.21 2.21
CA MET A 892 -16.74 -7.06 1.97
C MET A 892 -15.27 -7.47 2.15
N ALA A 893 -14.42 -6.98 1.26
CA ALA A 893 -12.97 -7.12 1.35
C ALA A 893 -12.28 -5.77 1.06
N PRO A 894 -11.11 -5.50 1.65
CA PRO A 894 -10.29 -4.35 1.30
C PRO A 894 -9.49 -4.53 0.00
#